data_AF-A0A7W2FXM6-F1
#
_entry.id   AF-A0A7W2FXM6-F1
#
_cell.length_a   1.000
_cell.length_b   1.000
_cell.length_c   1.000
_cell.angle_alpha   90.00
_cell.angle_beta   90.00
_cell.angle_gamma   90.00
#
_symmetry.space_group_name_H-M   'P 1'
#
loop_
_entity.id
_entity.type
_entity.pdbx_description
1 polymer ?
#
loop_
_entity_poly.entity_id
_entity_poly.type
_entity_poly.pdbx_seq_one_letter_code
_entity_poly.pdbx_strand_id
1 'polypeptide(L)'
;MFGTIFNFETKRWFKNWQFYLYFFIFFALSFGIMAGASGYFDSFTVTTSSVTYVNSPIAINSLMGGITTFLNFIIPTIIGATVYRDFKYNTHTLLYAYPFNKFQYLTGKFFSGFLVTFIITFSIGLGFLIASVLPFANPDLLGPINLLAYFQSYLVFVLPNIFFIGALIFMMVTLTRNQYVGFIFVVVLLFIPAIISSISKNVDDKFVYALFEPFGNHALRYVTQYWTINEQNTLLIPLDKVIIYNRLIWIGVGILALVATYFSFSFSQSPISFGFKKKGDRITKNNFGSIVKINLPKVAHNYSFVANLKTAFNLSKFEFQSIVKNWIFITFIIILVIFILISSYSLGEMYGTKTYPVTWKVLQLVKGNISFFLSILIYLFAGVLLNNASTSRMNLLIDSTPVPNWSLLLSKFIALVEMVAVVFLIGILSGIAIQSYLGYYNFELGQYFTDFFGFQLIEYIIVILLALFIQGFFRNYFIGFFVILIVQFIPLALNKLGIEQDVFHFGSGPGYSYSDMDGFGIVRGYFYYKLYWLLFGFFVYGLTLLFWRRGILSGAKERLQIFAKRFKAPIAIPLVVILLAFFGLGYGLYYQETKLEPYYTSQEYEQQSVDFEKKYKKFGKYAQPRIVDVKVAMDIYPYERNYKAVVDYVMVNKSDKAIDSLFLNYGKSFKAIKFNRDYQLVSKDTVMDFDIYRLNNPLNPGDSLKVQMVVENQSNTWLKDRSPIIQNGTFVNNSMFPSFGYNEDIELQDNDIRKKYNLPDRERMPEPNDPEARKNTYISSDADWITFETTVSTAGDQTAIAPGYLQKQWQKDGRNYFHYKMDQKMLNFYAFNSARYEIKREKWNNLNLEIYYQKGHEYNLDRMMEALKKSLAYYSENFGPYQHKQARIIEFPNTMGTFAQAFANTMPFSEAIGFIADVDEDDPNGVDYPFSVVSHEMAHQWWAHQVIGANVKGATLLSESLSEYSSLKVLEKEYGKFQMRKFLKDALEGYLKGRTREWKEENPLMYNENQQYIHYKKGSLVLYAMSDYLGEKNFNNMLKEFVSKVKFQDAPYTNSIEFVNHLKSHTPDSLQYLVNDMFETITLYDNKVENVVVKPLSGGKYQVDITFNVSKYKTSSKGEQVYKDAQGKTLTTKIGKDDVKSYPLKDYVEVGVFGAKKVKGKHEYENELYNKKYLIDKINNKVSIIVNEKPFEVGVDPYNKLIDRDSNDNRKKVN
;
A
#
# COMPACT_ATOMS: atom_id res chain seq x y z
N MET A 1 21.95 -45.30 21.26
CA MET A 1 21.84 -45.10 19.80
C MET A 1 21.25 -43.74 19.41
N PHE A 2 20.12 -43.27 19.97
CA PHE A 2 19.61 -41.90 19.72
C PHE A 2 20.69 -40.82 19.91
N GLY A 3 21.31 -40.77 21.09
CA GLY A 3 22.37 -39.79 21.39
C GLY A 3 23.58 -39.90 20.47
N THR A 4 23.89 -41.10 19.97
CA THR A 4 24.98 -41.34 19.01
C THR A 4 24.65 -40.70 17.65
N ILE A 5 23.46 -40.96 17.11
CA ILE A 5 23.00 -40.40 15.82
C ILE A 5 22.90 -38.89 15.93
N PHE A 6 22.24 -38.40 16.98
CA PHE A 6 22.08 -36.98 17.26
C PHE A 6 23.45 -36.27 17.36
N ASN A 7 24.38 -36.78 18.17
CA ASN A 7 25.71 -36.18 18.31
C ASN A 7 26.53 -36.24 17.02
N PHE A 8 26.41 -37.32 16.25
CA PHE A 8 27.09 -37.44 14.96
C PHE A 8 26.62 -36.38 13.96
N GLU A 9 25.31 -36.22 13.81
CA GLU A 9 24.72 -35.23 12.92
C GLU A 9 25.03 -33.79 13.38
N THR A 10 24.91 -33.52 14.67
CA THR A 10 25.16 -32.20 15.24
C THR A 10 26.64 -31.80 15.12
N LYS A 11 27.58 -32.70 15.47
CA LYS A 11 29.02 -32.46 15.28
C LYS A 11 29.37 -32.22 13.82
N ARG A 12 28.70 -32.90 12.90
CA ARG A 12 28.92 -32.73 11.46
C ARG A 12 28.45 -31.36 10.98
N TRP A 13 27.29 -30.89 11.44
CA TRP A 13 26.82 -29.53 11.12
C TRP A 13 27.78 -28.46 11.61
N PHE A 14 28.27 -28.56 12.84
CA PHE A 14 29.27 -27.62 13.36
C PHE A 14 30.63 -27.69 12.64
N LYS A 15 30.99 -28.82 12.03
CA LYS A 15 32.19 -28.91 11.17
C LYS A 15 31.98 -28.36 9.76
N ASN A 16 30.74 -28.11 9.35
CA ASN A 16 30.41 -27.63 8.01
C ASN A 16 30.41 -26.09 7.98
N TRP A 17 31.19 -25.51 7.07
CA TRP A 17 31.29 -24.06 6.91
C TRP A 17 29.95 -23.36 6.65
N GLN A 18 28.97 -24.07 6.06
CA GLN A 18 27.62 -23.56 5.78
C GLN A 18 26.89 -23.11 7.05
N PHE A 19 27.10 -23.78 8.19
CA PHE A 19 26.50 -23.39 9.46
C PHE A 19 26.93 -21.98 9.87
N TYR A 20 28.24 -21.72 9.85
CA TYR A 20 28.80 -20.41 10.21
C TYR A 20 28.42 -19.33 9.20
N LEU A 21 28.34 -19.67 7.91
CA LEU A 21 27.85 -18.75 6.88
C LEU A 21 26.42 -18.31 7.21
N TYR A 22 25.50 -19.25 7.47
CA TYR A 22 24.12 -18.91 7.78
C TYR A 22 24.01 -18.12 9.09
N PHE A 23 24.71 -18.54 10.15
CA PHE A 23 24.74 -17.78 11.40
C PHE A 23 25.19 -16.33 11.18
N PHE A 24 26.29 -16.11 10.46
CA PHE A 24 26.82 -14.78 10.18
C PHE A 24 25.87 -13.96 9.31
N ILE A 25 25.27 -14.55 8.27
CA ILE A 25 24.34 -13.83 7.38
C ILE A 25 23.12 -13.33 8.16
N PHE A 26 22.47 -14.18 8.96
CA PHE A 26 21.28 -13.78 9.72
C PHE A 26 21.64 -12.82 10.85
N PHE A 27 22.80 -12.97 11.48
CA PHE A 27 23.33 -11.98 12.41
C PHE A 27 23.54 -10.62 11.74
N ALA A 28 24.27 -10.57 10.63
CA ALA A 28 24.58 -9.33 9.93
C ALA A 28 23.33 -8.65 9.37
N LEU A 29 22.39 -9.44 8.84
CA LEU A 29 21.11 -8.94 8.33
C LEU A 29 20.25 -8.36 9.46
N SER A 30 20.10 -9.08 10.57
CA SER A 30 19.33 -8.61 11.73
C SER A 30 19.97 -7.38 12.38
N PHE A 31 21.28 -7.41 12.59
CA PHE A 31 22.04 -6.27 13.07
C PHE A 31 21.84 -5.05 12.15
N GLY A 32 22.00 -5.21 10.84
CA GLY A 32 21.85 -4.13 9.87
C GLY A 32 20.44 -3.54 9.83
N ILE A 33 19.40 -4.38 9.89
CA ILE A 33 18.00 -3.94 9.94
C ILE A 33 17.73 -3.15 11.23
N MET A 34 18.14 -3.66 12.38
CA MET A 34 17.95 -2.95 13.65
C MET A 34 18.79 -1.69 13.73
N ALA A 35 20.06 -1.73 13.27
CA ALA A 35 20.91 -0.54 13.20
C ALA A 35 20.28 0.56 12.33
N GLY A 36 19.70 0.19 11.20
CA GLY A 36 18.97 1.11 10.33
C GLY A 36 17.68 1.65 10.95
N ALA A 37 16.96 0.84 11.74
CA ALA A 37 15.76 1.25 12.46
C ALA A 37 16.10 2.15 13.68
N SER A 38 17.22 1.92 14.34
CA SER A 38 17.72 2.68 15.49
C SER A 38 18.52 3.93 15.08
N GLY A 39 18.52 4.34 13.81
CA GLY A 39 19.12 5.60 13.37
C GLY A 39 20.65 5.63 13.22
N TYR A 40 21.34 4.48 13.09
CA TYR A 40 22.81 4.44 12.97
C TYR A 40 23.38 5.24 11.81
N PHE A 41 22.57 5.44 10.77
CA PHE A 41 23.00 6.01 9.50
C PHE A 41 22.46 7.44 9.29
N ASP A 42 21.83 8.04 10.29
CA ASP A 42 21.23 9.39 10.21
C ASP A 42 22.23 10.50 9.88
N SER A 43 23.54 10.24 10.00
CA SER A 43 24.59 11.14 9.52
C SER A 43 24.73 11.16 8.00
N PHE A 44 24.35 10.08 7.32
CA PHE A 44 24.51 9.87 5.88
C PHE A 44 23.19 9.99 5.10
N THR A 45 22.04 10.01 5.78
CA THR A 45 20.70 10.07 5.16
C THR A 45 19.76 10.90 6.04
N VAL A 46 18.45 10.89 5.72
CA VAL A 46 17.42 11.55 6.54
C VAL A 46 17.39 10.98 7.95
N THR A 47 17.03 11.83 8.91
CA THR A 47 16.89 11.38 10.29
C THR A 47 15.80 10.34 10.42
N THR A 48 16.12 9.24 11.10
CA THR A 48 15.16 8.19 11.38
C THR A 48 14.29 8.63 12.55
N SER A 49 12.98 8.76 12.33
CA SER A 49 11.99 8.98 13.38
C SER A 49 10.99 7.82 13.41
N SER A 50 10.48 7.52 14.60
CA SER A 50 9.46 6.49 14.78
C SER A 50 8.69 6.76 16.06
N VAL A 51 7.38 6.65 15.96
CA VAL A 51 6.46 6.88 17.09
C VAL A 51 6.34 5.67 18.00
N THR A 52 6.70 4.51 17.49
CA THR A 52 6.90 3.30 18.29
C THR A 52 8.38 3.08 18.51
N TYR A 53 8.76 2.74 19.74
CA TYR A 53 10.14 2.32 20.03
C TYR A 53 10.49 1.08 19.22
N VAL A 54 11.66 1.08 18.58
CA VAL A 54 12.07 0.00 17.68
C VAL A 54 12.39 -1.30 18.42
N ASN A 55 12.64 -1.20 19.73
CA ASN A 55 12.81 -2.32 20.65
C ASN A 55 11.57 -2.60 21.52
N SER A 56 10.39 -2.05 21.17
CA SER A 56 9.12 -2.42 21.81
C SER A 56 8.77 -3.89 21.51
N PRO A 57 7.96 -4.55 22.36
CA PRO A 57 7.61 -5.96 22.15
C PRO A 57 6.97 -6.26 20.79
N ILE A 58 6.10 -5.37 20.31
CA ILE A 58 5.46 -5.52 19.00
C ILE A 58 6.45 -5.30 17.85
N ALA A 59 7.35 -4.31 17.97
CA ALA A 59 8.36 -4.02 16.96
C ALA A 59 9.38 -5.16 16.83
N ILE A 60 9.88 -5.70 17.96
CA ILE A 60 10.79 -6.86 17.98
C ILE A 60 10.13 -8.05 17.28
N ASN A 61 8.88 -8.37 17.62
CA ASN A 61 8.19 -9.49 17.00
C ASN A 61 7.96 -9.28 15.50
N SER A 62 7.60 -8.06 15.09
CA SER A 62 7.41 -7.69 13.68
C SER A 62 8.70 -7.83 12.87
N LEU A 63 9.81 -7.22 13.35
CA LEU A 63 11.13 -7.30 12.72
C LEU A 63 11.63 -8.75 12.67
N MET A 64 11.44 -9.52 13.75
CA MET A 64 11.87 -10.92 13.80
C MET A 64 11.02 -11.82 12.89
N GLY A 65 9.70 -11.58 12.81
CA GLY A 65 8.79 -12.23 11.87
C GLY A 65 9.19 -11.99 10.41
N GLY A 66 9.60 -10.76 10.07
CA GLY A 66 10.12 -10.43 8.75
C GLY A 66 11.36 -11.24 8.36
N ILE A 67 12.37 -11.29 9.25
CA ILE A 67 13.62 -12.02 8.98
C ILE A 67 13.41 -13.54 8.96
N THR A 68 12.60 -14.06 9.87
CA THR A 68 12.30 -15.51 9.95
C THR A 68 11.56 -16.04 8.72
N THR A 69 10.88 -15.17 7.97
CA THR A 69 10.33 -15.52 6.65
C THR A 69 11.40 -16.00 5.68
N PHE A 70 12.58 -15.37 5.66
CA PHE A 70 13.72 -15.80 4.83
C PHE A 70 14.38 -17.07 5.37
N LEU A 71 14.37 -17.26 6.69
CA LEU A 71 14.88 -18.48 7.32
C LEU A 71 14.09 -19.72 6.87
N ASN A 72 12.80 -19.59 6.51
CA ASN A 72 12.00 -20.72 6.02
C ASN A 72 12.67 -21.45 4.84
N PHE A 73 13.38 -20.73 3.96
CA PHE A 73 14.11 -21.33 2.84
C PHE A 73 15.33 -22.17 3.27
N ILE A 74 15.87 -21.95 4.48
CA ILE A 74 17.02 -22.69 5.02
C ILE A 74 16.58 -24.00 5.67
N ILE A 75 15.35 -24.08 6.19
CA ILE A 75 14.83 -25.27 6.85
C ILE A 75 14.96 -26.54 5.96
N PRO A 76 14.61 -26.52 4.64
CA PRO A 76 14.91 -27.63 3.73
C PRO A 76 16.39 -27.99 3.63
N THR A 77 17.28 -26.99 3.63
CA THR A 77 18.73 -27.20 3.51
C THR A 77 19.38 -27.78 4.75
N ILE A 78 18.75 -27.68 5.91
CA ILE A 78 19.28 -28.20 7.19
C ILE A 78 18.50 -29.45 7.60
N ILE A 79 17.23 -29.30 7.93
CA ILE A 79 16.39 -30.40 8.44
C ILE A 79 16.16 -31.43 7.34
N GLY A 80 15.72 -30.99 6.15
CA GLY A 80 15.53 -31.88 5.01
C GLY A 80 16.82 -32.56 4.57
N ALA A 81 17.93 -31.81 4.47
CA ALA A 81 19.22 -32.36 4.08
C ALA A 81 19.78 -33.39 5.06
N THR A 82 19.51 -33.26 6.37
CA THR A 82 20.00 -34.20 7.39
C THR A 82 19.52 -35.64 7.14
N VAL A 83 18.31 -35.81 6.60
CA VAL A 83 17.81 -37.12 6.15
C VAL A 83 18.16 -37.41 4.71
N TYR A 84 17.93 -36.46 3.80
CA TYR A 84 18.11 -36.66 2.35
C TYR A 84 19.52 -37.12 1.99
N ARG A 85 20.52 -36.68 2.75
CA ARG A 85 21.92 -37.00 2.54
C ARG A 85 22.22 -38.50 2.52
N ASP A 86 21.51 -39.29 3.35
CA ASP A 86 21.70 -40.73 3.38
C ASP A 86 21.26 -41.38 2.06
N PHE A 87 20.24 -40.80 1.41
CA PHE A 87 19.78 -41.20 0.08
C PHE A 87 20.70 -40.66 -1.01
N LYS A 88 21.07 -39.38 -0.95
CA LYS A 88 21.92 -38.71 -1.95
C LYS A 88 23.25 -39.40 -2.17
N TYR A 89 23.89 -39.87 -1.09
CA TYR A 89 25.19 -40.55 -1.16
C TYR A 89 25.07 -42.08 -1.11
N ASN A 90 23.86 -42.64 -1.22
CA ASN A 90 23.59 -44.07 -1.09
C ASN A 90 24.12 -44.71 0.20
N THR A 91 24.35 -43.94 1.26
CA THR A 91 24.84 -44.45 2.56
C THR A 91 23.73 -45.08 3.40
N HIS A 92 22.46 -44.85 3.05
CA HIS A 92 21.32 -45.50 3.69
C HIS A 92 21.41 -47.04 3.62
N THR A 93 21.99 -47.62 2.56
CA THR A 93 22.23 -49.06 2.42
C THR A 93 23.07 -49.63 3.56
N LEU A 94 24.10 -48.88 3.97
CA LEU A 94 24.99 -49.22 5.07
C LEU A 94 24.34 -48.91 6.43
N LEU A 95 23.73 -47.72 6.55
CA LEU A 95 23.14 -47.27 7.81
C LEU A 95 22.00 -48.18 8.26
N TYR A 96 21.19 -48.70 7.35
CA TYR A 96 20.05 -49.57 7.69
C TYR A 96 20.47 -50.97 8.19
N ALA A 97 21.75 -51.33 8.08
CA ALA A 97 22.28 -52.58 8.62
C ALA A 97 22.72 -52.47 10.10
N TYR A 98 22.76 -51.26 10.68
CA TYR A 98 23.14 -51.06 12.08
C TYR A 98 21.97 -51.37 13.04
N PRO A 99 22.24 -51.76 14.30
CA PRO A 99 21.24 -52.17 15.28
C PRO A 99 20.54 -50.97 15.96
N PHE A 100 19.93 -50.07 15.18
CA PHE A 100 19.06 -49.00 15.71
C PHE A 100 17.64 -49.13 15.18
N ASN A 101 16.65 -48.69 15.97
CA ASN A 101 15.24 -48.74 15.58
C ASN A 101 14.77 -47.46 14.87
N LYS A 102 13.57 -47.50 14.26
CA LYS A 102 12.98 -46.35 13.52
C LYS A 102 12.94 -45.08 14.37
N PHE A 103 12.55 -45.21 15.64
CA PHE A 103 12.43 -44.08 16.56
C PHE A 103 13.78 -43.37 16.72
N GLN A 104 14.83 -44.12 17.05
CA GLN A 104 16.18 -43.59 17.25
C GLN A 104 16.74 -42.93 15.99
N TYR A 105 16.49 -43.51 14.80
CA TYR A 105 16.94 -42.97 13.52
C TYR A 105 16.24 -41.65 13.17
N LEU A 106 14.91 -41.62 13.20
CA LEU A 106 14.12 -40.46 12.78
C LEU A 106 14.26 -39.30 13.77
N THR A 107 14.06 -39.57 15.06
CA THR A 107 14.12 -38.51 16.08
C THR A 107 15.53 -37.93 16.21
N GLY A 108 16.57 -38.78 16.17
CA GLY A 108 17.96 -38.32 16.25
C GLY A 108 18.33 -37.34 15.13
N LYS A 109 17.87 -37.62 13.90
CA LYS A 109 18.09 -36.74 12.75
C LYS A 109 17.24 -35.48 12.79
N PHE A 110 15.95 -35.59 13.13
CA PHE A 110 15.05 -34.45 13.21
C PHE A 110 15.53 -33.45 14.28
N PHE A 111 15.77 -33.91 15.52
CA PHE A 111 16.19 -33.04 16.61
C PHE A 111 17.58 -32.43 16.36
N SER A 112 18.49 -33.13 15.67
CA SER A 112 19.77 -32.55 15.29
C SER A 112 19.59 -31.39 14.31
N GLY A 113 18.83 -31.59 13.22
CA GLY A 113 18.54 -30.52 12.27
C GLY A 113 17.76 -29.35 12.90
N PHE A 114 16.80 -29.66 13.77
CA PHE A 114 16.01 -28.68 14.52
C PHE A 114 16.89 -27.85 15.45
N LEU A 115 17.78 -28.47 16.24
CA LEU A 115 18.71 -27.76 17.12
C LEU A 115 19.64 -26.83 16.33
N VAL A 116 20.20 -27.31 15.22
CA VAL A 116 21.07 -26.49 14.37
C VAL A 116 20.33 -25.28 13.81
N THR A 117 19.09 -25.47 13.36
CA THR A 117 18.23 -24.39 12.86
C THR A 117 17.90 -23.40 13.98
N PHE A 118 17.57 -23.90 15.18
CA PHE A 118 17.31 -23.09 16.37
C PHE A 118 18.51 -22.19 16.74
N ILE A 119 19.73 -22.74 16.74
CA ILE A 119 20.94 -21.96 17.04
C ILE A 119 21.19 -20.89 15.97
N ILE A 120 20.97 -21.19 14.69
CA ILE A 120 21.07 -20.17 13.63
C ILE A 120 20.04 -19.07 13.87
N THR A 121 18.80 -19.40 14.23
CA THR A 121 17.79 -18.37 14.50
C THR A 121 18.09 -17.52 15.70
N PHE A 122 18.79 -18.04 16.70
CA PHE A 122 19.20 -17.26 17.88
C PHE A 122 20.08 -16.07 17.50
N SER A 123 20.82 -16.16 16.38
CA SER A 123 21.61 -15.04 15.86
C SER A 123 20.79 -13.78 15.53
N ILE A 124 19.50 -13.93 15.21
CA ILE A 124 18.61 -12.82 14.83
C ILE A 124 18.35 -11.90 16.03
N GLY A 125 17.90 -12.47 17.15
CA GLY A 125 17.65 -11.75 18.39
C GLY A 125 18.93 -11.18 18.98
N LEU A 126 20.06 -11.91 18.83
CA LEU A 126 21.36 -11.40 19.23
C LEU A 126 21.76 -10.17 18.39
N GLY A 127 21.57 -10.21 17.07
CA GLY A 127 21.83 -9.07 16.18
C GLY A 127 21.00 -7.85 16.55
N PHE A 128 19.70 -8.04 16.82
CA PHE A 128 18.80 -6.98 17.29
C PHE A 128 19.21 -6.41 18.66
N LEU A 129 19.52 -7.26 19.63
CA LEU A 129 19.92 -6.84 20.96
C LEU A 129 21.22 -6.02 20.91
N ILE A 130 22.24 -6.51 20.20
CA ILE A 130 23.52 -5.81 20.08
C ILE A 130 23.34 -4.47 19.36
N ALA A 131 22.56 -4.41 18.29
CA ALA A 131 22.25 -3.16 17.60
C ALA A 131 21.44 -2.16 18.45
N SER A 132 20.76 -2.60 19.51
CA SER A 132 20.01 -1.71 20.41
C SER A 132 20.85 -1.19 21.59
N VAL A 133 22.01 -1.80 21.87
CA VAL A 133 22.83 -1.49 23.05
C VAL A 133 24.07 -0.67 22.71
N LEU A 134 24.55 -0.76 21.47
CA LEU A 134 25.74 -0.02 21.06
C LEU A 134 25.46 1.49 20.99
N PRO A 135 26.48 2.33 21.23
CA PRO A 135 26.32 3.79 21.40
C PRO A 135 25.98 4.55 20.11
N PHE A 136 25.88 3.86 18.98
CA PHE A 136 25.51 4.46 17.70
C PHE A 136 23.99 4.57 17.49
N ALA A 137 23.20 3.92 18.35
CA ALA A 137 21.75 4.01 18.29
C ALA A 137 21.26 5.37 18.80
N ASN A 138 20.25 5.93 18.15
CA ASN A 138 19.53 7.09 18.66
C ASN A 138 18.72 6.69 19.91
N PRO A 139 19.02 7.25 21.11
CA PRO A 139 18.32 6.91 22.35
C PRO A 139 16.82 7.22 22.30
N ASP A 140 16.40 8.20 21.51
CA ASP A 140 14.99 8.62 21.43
C ASP A 140 14.12 7.56 20.73
N LEU A 141 14.72 6.69 19.92
CA LEU A 141 14.03 5.59 19.23
C LEU A 141 13.98 4.30 20.08
N LEU A 142 14.63 4.29 21.23
CA LEU A 142 14.78 3.11 22.09
C LEU A 142 14.04 3.28 23.41
N GLY A 143 13.12 2.36 23.67
CA GLY A 143 12.53 2.19 24.99
C GLY A 143 13.44 1.37 25.92
N PRO A 144 13.01 1.13 27.17
CA PRO A 144 13.72 0.23 28.07
C PRO A 144 13.87 -1.18 27.47
N ILE A 145 15.08 -1.75 27.57
CA ILE A 145 15.35 -3.09 27.05
C ILE A 145 14.53 -4.12 27.84
N ASN A 146 13.53 -4.70 27.19
CA ASN A 146 12.72 -5.76 27.75
C ASN A 146 13.16 -7.12 27.18
N LEU A 147 14.06 -7.81 27.89
CA LEU A 147 14.55 -9.13 27.46
C LEU A 147 13.42 -10.16 27.33
N LEU A 148 12.36 -10.04 28.14
CA LEU A 148 11.20 -10.93 28.06
C LEU A 148 10.50 -10.83 26.70
N ALA A 149 10.49 -9.65 26.07
CA ALA A 149 9.89 -9.45 24.75
C ALA A 149 10.61 -10.26 23.65
N TYR A 150 11.94 -10.33 23.71
CA TYR A 150 12.74 -11.17 22.80
C TYR A 150 12.40 -12.65 23.04
N PHE A 151 12.48 -13.12 24.29
CA PHE A 151 12.16 -14.52 24.62
C PHE A 151 10.72 -14.89 24.25
N GLN A 152 9.76 -14.00 24.48
CA GLN A 152 8.36 -14.21 24.15
C GLN A 152 8.17 -14.34 22.63
N SER A 153 8.75 -13.44 21.84
CA SER A 153 8.71 -13.52 20.37
C SER A 153 9.32 -14.84 19.87
N TYR A 154 10.41 -15.29 20.50
CA TYR A 154 11.04 -16.57 20.17
C TYR A 154 10.17 -17.77 20.50
N LEU A 155 9.70 -17.87 21.74
CA LEU A 155 8.98 -19.04 22.24
C LEU A 155 7.57 -19.14 21.67
N VAL A 156 6.89 -18.00 21.48
CA VAL A 156 5.50 -17.98 21.02
C VAL A 156 5.40 -18.05 19.50
N PHE A 157 6.32 -17.46 18.75
CA PHE A 157 6.20 -17.40 17.28
C PHE A 157 7.29 -18.20 16.56
N VAL A 158 8.56 -17.87 16.80
CA VAL A 158 9.66 -18.42 15.98
C VAL A 158 9.86 -19.92 16.18
N LEU A 159 9.92 -20.40 17.43
CA LEU A 159 10.17 -21.80 17.72
C LEU A 159 9.01 -22.72 17.24
N PRO A 160 7.73 -22.39 17.49
CA PRO A 160 6.60 -23.14 16.91
C PRO A 160 6.64 -23.18 15.38
N ASN A 161 6.97 -22.06 14.72
CA ASN A 161 7.07 -22.00 13.27
C ASN A 161 8.18 -22.90 12.73
N ILE A 162 9.39 -22.86 13.31
CA ILE A 162 10.50 -23.76 12.93
C ILE A 162 10.11 -25.22 13.14
N PHE A 163 9.43 -25.54 14.24
CA PHE A 163 9.03 -26.91 14.56
C PHE A 163 8.00 -27.43 13.55
N PHE A 164 6.93 -26.67 13.32
CA PHE A 164 5.87 -27.02 12.37
C PHE A 164 6.43 -27.21 10.95
N ILE A 165 7.15 -26.20 10.44
CA ILE A 165 7.70 -26.21 9.08
C ILE A 165 8.77 -27.29 8.95
N GLY A 166 9.64 -27.40 9.95
CA GLY A 166 10.67 -28.43 10.02
C GLY A 166 10.11 -29.84 10.01
N ALA A 167 9.05 -30.10 10.77
CA ALA A 167 8.42 -31.42 10.85
C ALA A 167 7.79 -31.84 9.53
N LEU A 168 7.08 -30.93 8.85
CA LEU A 168 6.50 -31.22 7.54
C LEU A 168 7.58 -31.44 6.48
N ILE A 169 8.60 -30.60 6.44
CA ILE A 169 9.74 -30.79 5.52
C ILE A 169 10.43 -32.11 5.80
N PHE A 170 10.69 -32.44 7.06
CA PHE A 170 11.29 -33.71 7.44
C PHE A 170 10.44 -34.89 6.97
N MET A 171 9.12 -34.85 7.18
CA MET A 171 8.18 -35.85 6.68
C MET A 171 8.28 -35.99 5.16
N MET A 172 8.05 -34.90 4.42
CA MET A 172 8.03 -34.92 2.96
C MET A 172 9.35 -35.42 2.37
N VAL A 173 10.48 -34.92 2.87
CA VAL A 173 11.81 -35.32 2.37
C VAL A 173 12.13 -36.76 2.72
N THR A 174 11.72 -37.25 3.90
CA THR A 174 11.92 -38.65 4.32
C THR A 174 11.12 -39.60 3.45
N LEU A 175 9.85 -39.30 3.18
CA LEU A 175 8.95 -40.18 2.43
C LEU A 175 9.23 -40.16 0.92
N THR A 176 9.47 -38.98 0.35
CA THR A 176 9.73 -38.82 -1.10
C THR A 176 11.18 -39.09 -1.47
N ARG A 177 12.09 -39.10 -0.48
CA ARG A 177 13.55 -39.11 -0.68
C ARG A 177 14.00 -38.00 -1.62
N ASN A 178 13.35 -36.84 -1.53
CA ASN A 178 13.61 -35.72 -2.41
C ASN A 178 13.62 -34.40 -1.63
N GLN A 179 14.80 -33.79 -1.51
CA GLN A 179 14.98 -32.49 -0.86
C GLN A 179 14.19 -31.34 -1.54
N TYR A 180 13.85 -31.46 -2.83
CA TYR A 180 13.13 -30.41 -3.58
C TYR A 180 11.70 -30.18 -3.08
N VAL A 181 11.05 -31.23 -2.56
CA VAL A 181 9.69 -31.16 -2.05
C VAL A 181 9.61 -30.19 -0.86
N GLY A 182 10.65 -30.12 -0.04
CA GLY A 182 10.74 -29.16 1.06
C GLY A 182 10.76 -27.70 0.59
N PHE A 183 11.45 -27.38 -0.50
CA PHE A 183 11.48 -26.03 -1.05
C PHE A 183 10.15 -25.64 -1.68
N ILE A 184 9.51 -26.55 -2.42
CA ILE A 184 8.17 -26.35 -2.98
C ILE A 184 7.19 -26.03 -1.86
N PHE A 185 7.25 -26.78 -0.76
CA PHE A 185 6.39 -26.55 0.41
C PHE A 185 6.60 -25.17 1.04
N VAL A 186 7.84 -24.74 1.25
CA VAL A 186 8.13 -23.39 1.80
C VAL A 186 7.49 -22.32 0.93
N VAL A 187 7.61 -22.45 -0.39
CA VAL A 187 7.03 -21.49 -1.33
C VAL A 187 5.51 -21.46 -1.21
N VAL A 188 4.84 -22.62 -1.21
CA VAL A 188 3.38 -22.71 -0.96
C VAL A 188 3.00 -22.05 0.36
N LEU A 189 3.76 -22.33 1.42
CA LEU A 189 3.48 -21.85 2.76
C LEU A 189 3.52 -20.33 2.87
N LEU A 190 4.46 -19.67 2.17
CA LEU A 190 4.57 -18.21 2.16
C LEU A 190 3.34 -17.50 1.59
N PHE A 191 2.50 -18.19 0.81
CA PHE A 191 1.27 -17.63 0.25
C PHE A 191 0.03 -17.82 1.12
N ILE A 192 0.06 -18.77 2.06
CA ILE A 192 -1.09 -19.02 2.94
C ILE A 192 -1.55 -17.73 3.65
N PRO A 193 -0.66 -16.87 4.20
CA PRO A 193 -1.06 -15.60 4.79
C PRO A 193 -1.77 -14.67 3.81
N ALA A 194 -1.29 -14.58 2.56
CA ALA A 194 -1.92 -13.75 1.55
C ALA A 194 -3.32 -14.27 1.16
N ILE A 195 -3.48 -15.58 1.04
CA ILE A 195 -4.77 -16.23 0.77
C ILE A 195 -5.75 -15.96 1.92
N ILE A 196 -5.33 -16.18 3.16
CA ILE A 196 -6.16 -15.93 4.34
C ILE A 196 -6.50 -14.45 4.44
N SER A 197 -5.55 -13.55 4.18
CA SER A 197 -5.81 -12.11 4.14
C SER A 197 -6.79 -11.72 3.05
N SER A 198 -6.80 -12.39 1.89
CA SER A 198 -7.76 -12.11 0.83
C SER A 198 -9.16 -12.57 1.20
N ILE A 199 -9.28 -13.76 1.81
CA ILE A 199 -10.59 -14.34 2.19
C ILE A 199 -11.18 -13.64 3.43
N SER A 200 -10.35 -13.22 4.39
CA SER A 200 -10.80 -12.62 5.65
C SER A 200 -11.24 -11.15 5.56
N LYS A 201 -11.10 -10.49 4.39
CA LYS A 201 -11.47 -9.08 4.22
C LYS A 201 -12.96 -8.81 4.47
N ASN A 202 -13.83 -9.71 4.01
CA ASN A 202 -15.28 -9.50 3.99
C ASN A 202 -16.03 -10.36 5.01
N VAL A 203 -15.32 -10.89 6.02
CA VAL A 203 -15.93 -11.76 7.02
C VAL A 203 -15.98 -11.06 8.36
N ASP A 204 -17.18 -11.00 8.93
CA ASP A 204 -17.44 -10.40 10.24
C ASP A 204 -16.67 -11.11 11.35
N ASP A 205 -16.59 -12.44 11.31
CA ASP A 205 -15.86 -13.24 12.30
C ASP A 205 -14.42 -13.52 11.84
N LYS A 206 -13.50 -12.63 12.25
CA LYS A 206 -12.06 -12.75 11.97
C LYS A 206 -11.36 -13.81 12.83
N PHE A 207 -12.00 -14.34 13.88
CA PHE A 207 -11.37 -15.27 14.83
C PHE A 207 -10.96 -16.57 14.17
N VAL A 208 -11.86 -17.18 13.40
CA VAL A 208 -11.61 -18.46 12.71
C VAL A 208 -10.45 -18.34 11.72
N TYR A 209 -10.42 -17.27 10.93
CA TYR A 209 -9.35 -17.02 9.96
C TYR A 209 -7.99 -16.80 10.62
N ALA A 210 -7.99 -16.16 11.80
CA ALA A 210 -6.78 -15.97 12.59
C ALA A 210 -6.16 -17.31 13.08
N LEU A 211 -6.96 -18.38 13.21
CA LEU A 211 -6.45 -19.72 13.59
C LEU A 211 -5.77 -20.46 12.43
N PHE A 212 -6.23 -20.25 11.19
CA PHE A 212 -5.74 -20.98 10.01
C PHE A 212 -4.44 -20.43 9.42
N GLU A 213 -3.90 -19.34 9.96
CA GLU A 213 -2.66 -18.77 9.46
C GLU A 213 -1.44 -19.30 10.25
N PRO A 214 -0.51 -20.04 9.60
CA PRO A 214 0.49 -20.86 10.29
C PRO A 214 1.57 -20.08 11.03
N PHE A 215 1.92 -18.87 10.58
CA PHE A 215 2.89 -18.02 11.27
C PHE A 215 2.26 -17.28 12.46
N GLY A 216 0.92 -17.24 12.51
CA GLY A 216 0.04 -16.55 13.47
C GLY A 216 0.28 -15.04 13.59
N ASN A 217 0.73 -14.42 12.50
CA ASN A 217 0.70 -12.97 12.32
C ASN A 217 -0.75 -12.47 12.32
N HIS A 218 -1.69 -13.24 11.76
CA HIS A 218 -3.12 -12.88 11.82
C HIS A 218 -3.71 -12.99 13.22
N ALA A 219 -3.32 -14.02 13.99
CA ALA A 219 -3.69 -14.13 15.39
C ALA A 219 -3.16 -12.96 16.23
N LEU A 220 -1.91 -12.54 15.99
CA LEU A 220 -1.36 -11.36 16.64
C LEU A 220 -2.08 -10.08 16.22
N ARG A 221 -2.30 -9.86 14.92
CA ARG A 221 -3.04 -8.69 14.42
C ARG A 221 -4.46 -8.65 14.96
N TYR A 222 -5.15 -9.77 15.09
CA TYR A 222 -6.50 -9.83 15.66
C TYR A 222 -6.55 -9.24 17.07
N VAL A 223 -5.56 -9.53 17.91
CA VAL A 223 -5.50 -9.05 19.30
C VAL A 223 -4.90 -7.65 19.44
N THR A 224 -4.11 -7.19 18.46
CA THR A 224 -3.42 -5.88 18.51
C THR A 224 -3.94 -4.84 17.53
N GLN A 225 -4.94 -5.14 16.69
CA GLN A 225 -5.44 -4.26 15.61
C GLN A 225 -5.91 -2.88 16.05
N TYR A 226 -6.26 -2.72 17.32
CA TYR A 226 -6.73 -1.47 17.93
C TYR A 226 -5.82 -0.99 19.06
N TRP A 227 -4.55 -1.43 19.09
CA TRP A 227 -3.60 -0.98 20.09
C TRP A 227 -3.16 0.46 19.82
N THR A 228 -3.27 1.31 20.85
CA THR A 228 -2.69 2.65 20.83
C THR A 228 -1.16 2.58 20.77
N ILE A 229 -0.49 3.68 20.44
CA ILE A 229 0.98 3.72 20.42
C ILE A 229 1.57 3.41 21.79
N ASN A 230 0.94 3.89 22.86
CA ASN A 230 1.37 3.56 24.22
C ASN A 230 1.23 2.05 24.50
N GLU A 231 0.11 1.44 24.11
CA GLU A 231 -0.10 -0.01 24.24
C GLU A 231 0.95 -0.79 23.42
N GLN A 232 1.24 -0.38 22.18
CA GLN A 232 2.29 -0.97 21.33
C GLN A 232 3.70 -0.88 21.93
N ASN A 233 4.01 0.24 22.59
CA ASN A 233 5.33 0.48 23.19
C ASN A 233 5.55 -0.27 24.50
N THR A 234 4.49 -0.51 25.27
CA THR A 234 4.60 -0.98 26.67
C THR A 234 4.08 -2.38 26.91
N LEU A 235 3.06 -2.82 26.18
CA LEU A 235 2.44 -4.13 26.41
C LEU A 235 3.23 -5.26 25.76
N LEU A 236 3.40 -6.33 26.53
CA LEU A 236 3.83 -7.62 26.00
C LEU A 236 2.72 -8.23 25.13
N ILE A 237 3.09 -9.17 24.27
CA ILE A 237 2.12 -9.86 23.42
C ILE A 237 1.12 -10.62 24.30
N PRO A 238 -0.20 -10.35 24.20
CA PRO A 238 -1.17 -11.01 25.07
C PRO A 238 -1.28 -12.49 24.69
N LEU A 239 -1.30 -13.37 25.68
CA LEU A 239 -1.55 -14.81 25.48
C LEU A 239 -3.05 -15.09 25.39
N ASP A 240 -3.70 -14.42 24.44
CA ASP A 240 -5.13 -14.59 24.19
C ASP A 240 -5.44 -16.01 23.64
N LYS A 241 -6.69 -16.44 23.79
CA LYS A 241 -7.21 -17.72 23.26
C LYS A 241 -6.86 -17.90 21.79
N VAL A 242 -6.99 -16.86 20.95
CA VAL A 242 -6.70 -16.98 19.51
C VAL A 242 -5.24 -17.32 19.23
N ILE A 243 -4.30 -16.73 19.97
CA ILE A 243 -2.86 -17.02 19.83
C ILE A 243 -2.57 -18.43 20.34
N ILE A 244 -3.09 -18.79 21.52
CA ILE A 244 -2.86 -20.12 22.11
C ILE A 244 -3.42 -21.21 21.20
N TYR A 245 -4.66 -21.08 20.73
CA TYR A 245 -5.28 -22.06 19.84
C TYR A 245 -4.52 -22.16 18.52
N ASN A 246 -4.13 -21.03 17.92
CA ASN A 246 -3.31 -21.04 16.71
C ASN A 246 -2.00 -21.84 16.95
N ARG A 247 -1.27 -21.57 18.04
CA ARG A 247 -0.01 -22.30 18.34
C ARG A 247 -0.22 -23.78 18.60
N LEU A 248 -1.26 -24.15 19.36
CA LEU A 248 -1.56 -25.55 19.63
C LEU A 248 -1.97 -26.30 18.35
N ILE A 249 -2.72 -25.68 17.46
CA ILE A 249 -3.10 -26.26 16.16
C ILE A 249 -1.84 -26.57 15.35
N TRP A 250 -0.97 -25.59 15.12
CA TRP A 250 0.18 -25.77 14.23
C TRP A 250 1.29 -26.64 14.82
N ILE A 251 1.51 -26.59 16.15
CA ILE A 251 2.35 -27.57 16.85
C ILE A 251 1.74 -28.98 16.73
N GLY A 252 0.43 -29.10 16.91
CA GLY A 252 -0.31 -30.36 16.75
C GLY A 252 -0.15 -30.95 15.35
N VAL A 253 -0.29 -30.13 14.30
CA VAL A 253 -0.04 -30.55 12.91
C VAL A 253 1.41 -31.03 12.72
N GLY A 254 2.39 -30.34 13.32
CA GLY A 254 3.79 -30.77 13.32
C GLY A 254 4.00 -32.13 13.99
N ILE A 255 3.38 -32.37 15.15
CA ILE A 255 3.43 -33.67 15.85
C ILE A 255 2.78 -34.76 15.00
N LEU A 256 1.60 -34.50 14.43
CA LEU A 256 0.91 -35.43 13.53
C LEU A 256 1.78 -35.79 12.32
N ALA A 257 2.51 -34.84 11.74
CA ALA A 257 3.45 -35.10 10.65
C ALA A 257 4.60 -36.03 11.07
N LEU A 258 5.17 -35.85 12.26
CA LEU A 258 6.22 -36.73 12.78
C LEU A 258 5.69 -38.14 13.08
N VAL A 259 4.48 -38.24 13.65
CA VAL A 259 3.80 -39.53 13.90
C VAL A 259 3.50 -40.24 12.58
N ALA A 260 2.95 -39.54 11.60
CA ALA A 260 2.71 -40.06 10.25
C ALA A 260 4.00 -40.54 9.59
N THR A 261 5.10 -39.79 9.77
CA THR A 261 6.44 -40.19 9.29
C THR A 261 6.89 -41.49 9.94
N TYR A 262 6.71 -41.65 11.26
CA TYR A 262 7.11 -42.86 11.99
C TYR A 262 6.41 -44.13 11.46
N PHE A 263 5.10 -44.05 11.23
CA PHE A 263 4.33 -45.18 10.70
C PHE A 263 4.57 -45.45 9.22
N SER A 264 4.74 -44.40 8.42
CA SER A 264 4.95 -44.52 6.97
C SER A 264 6.39 -44.90 6.60
N PHE A 265 7.36 -44.59 7.47
CA PHE A 265 8.76 -44.89 7.22
C PHE A 265 9.07 -46.38 7.39
N SER A 266 9.83 -46.92 6.44
CA SER A 266 10.42 -48.26 6.51
C SER A 266 11.87 -48.23 6.04
N PHE A 267 12.69 -49.15 6.56
CA PHE A 267 14.08 -49.36 6.12
C PHE A 267 14.13 -50.09 4.75
N SER A 268 13.32 -49.64 3.79
CA SER A 268 13.27 -50.17 2.44
C SER A 268 14.38 -49.57 1.58
N GLN A 269 14.89 -50.32 0.60
CA GLN A 269 15.82 -49.79 -0.40
C GLN A 269 15.12 -48.94 -1.47
N SER A 270 13.81 -49.16 -1.70
CA SER A 270 13.03 -48.40 -2.67
C SER A 270 12.20 -47.28 -2.02
N PRO A 271 12.13 -46.06 -2.61
CA PRO A 271 11.21 -45.03 -2.16
C PRO A 271 9.74 -45.46 -2.33
N ILE A 272 8.85 -44.84 -1.57
CA ILE A 272 7.41 -44.93 -1.82
C ILE A 272 7.14 -44.13 -3.10
N SER A 273 6.71 -44.78 -4.19
CA SER A 273 6.32 -44.09 -5.43
C SER A 273 4.80 -43.98 -5.53
N PHE A 274 4.28 -42.76 -5.58
CA PHE A 274 2.89 -42.51 -5.94
C PHE A 274 2.79 -42.38 -7.46
N GLY A 275 2.33 -43.44 -8.13
CA GLY A 275 2.14 -43.47 -9.58
C GLY A 275 1.82 -44.86 -10.12
N PHE A 276 1.23 -44.93 -11.31
CA PHE A 276 1.00 -46.19 -12.03
C PHE A 276 2.35 -46.88 -12.27
N LYS A 277 2.50 -48.13 -11.80
CA LYS A 277 3.67 -48.97 -12.09
C LYS A 277 3.84 -49.02 -13.61
N LYS A 278 4.80 -48.27 -14.16
CA LYS A 278 5.34 -48.63 -15.47
C LYS A 278 5.95 -50.02 -15.27
N LYS A 279 5.42 -51.02 -15.99
CA LYS A 279 6.10 -52.30 -16.17
C LYS A 279 7.51 -51.95 -16.60
N GLY A 280 8.48 -52.21 -15.72
CA GLY A 280 9.87 -52.13 -16.08
C GLY A 280 10.08 -53.21 -17.13
N ASP A 281 10.10 -52.83 -18.40
CA ASP A 281 10.66 -53.70 -19.42
C ASP A 281 12.10 -53.95 -18.98
N ARG A 282 12.32 -55.16 -18.48
CA ARG A 282 13.64 -55.67 -18.19
C ARG A 282 14.30 -55.76 -19.56
N ILE A 283 15.01 -54.71 -19.96
CA ILE A 283 15.89 -54.77 -21.12
C ILE A 283 17.02 -55.72 -20.73
N THR A 284 16.80 -57.00 -20.96
CA THR A 284 17.88 -57.96 -21.10
C THR A 284 18.66 -57.51 -22.32
N LYS A 285 19.79 -56.84 -22.10
CA LYS A 285 20.78 -56.66 -23.16
C LYS A 285 21.18 -58.07 -23.61
N ASN A 286 20.61 -58.52 -24.72
CA ASN A 286 21.20 -59.58 -25.52
C ASN A 286 22.47 -58.98 -26.14
N ASN A 287 23.61 -59.17 -25.48
CA ASN A 287 24.93 -58.88 -26.05
C ASN A 287 25.37 -59.99 -27.03
N PHE A 288 24.44 -60.57 -27.79
CA PHE A 288 24.75 -61.49 -28.88
C PHE A 288 23.92 -61.08 -30.10
N GLY A 289 24.57 -60.35 -31.00
CA GLY A 289 24.03 -59.88 -32.27
C GLY A 289 25.14 -59.23 -33.07
N SER A 290 25.73 -60.02 -33.98
CA SER A 290 26.54 -59.68 -35.16
C SER A 290 27.31 -58.35 -35.19
N ILE A 291 28.60 -58.42 -35.52
CA ILE A 291 29.38 -57.28 -36.03
C ILE A 291 28.68 -56.76 -37.31
N VAL A 292 27.80 -55.77 -37.18
CA VAL A 292 27.29 -55.01 -38.31
C VAL A 292 28.34 -53.98 -38.67
N LYS A 293 28.91 -54.09 -39.88
CA LYS A 293 29.74 -53.05 -40.46
C LYS A 293 28.85 -51.84 -40.73
N ILE A 294 28.80 -50.91 -39.79
CA ILE A 294 28.12 -49.63 -39.99
C ILE A 294 29.04 -48.79 -40.88
N ASN A 295 28.61 -48.54 -42.11
CA ASN A 295 29.22 -47.49 -42.93
C ASN A 295 28.86 -46.16 -42.27
N LEU A 296 29.76 -45.67 -41.41
CA LEU A 296 29.61 -44.35 -40.82
C LEU A 296 29.64 -43.32 -41.96
N PRO A 297 28.57 -42.52 -42.16
CA PRO A 297 28.61 -41.47 -43.16
C PRO A 297 29.81 -40.56 -42.84
N LYS A 298 30.57 -40.17 -43.87
CA LYS A 298 31.57 -39.11 -43.72
C LYS A 298 30.83 -37.82 -43.38
N VAL A 299 30.76 -37.49 -42.09
CA VAL A 299 30.11 -36.26 -41.62
C VAL A 299 31.10 -35.10 -41.81
N ALA A 300 30.74 -34.12 -42.63
CA ALA A 300 31.48 -32.87 -42.70
C ALA A 300 31.21 -32.04 -41.43
N HIS A 301 32.26 -31.74 -40.67
CA HIS A 301 32.15 -30.90 -39.48
C HIS A 301 32.12 -29.42 -39.87
N ASN A 302 31.02 -28.73 -39.58
CA ASN A 302 30.89 -27.29 -39.78
C ASN A 302 30.96 -26.55 -38.43
N TYR A 303 32.11 -25.93 -38.15
CA TYR A 303 32.35 -25.15 -36.92
C TYR A 303 32.14 -23.64 -37.11
N SER A 304 31.42 -23.22 -38.15
CA SER A 304 31.12 -21.81 -38.39
C SER A 304 30.33 -21.18 -37.24
N PHE A 305 30.39 -19.86 -37.15
CA PHE A 305 29.60 -19.08 -36.18
C PHE A 305 28.09 -19.42 -36.29
N VAL A 306 27.56 -19.48 -37.51
CA VAL A 306 26.15 -19.80 -37.78
C VAL A 306 25.80 -21.22 -37.31
N ALA A 307 26.68 -22.21 -37.53
CA ALA A 307 26.46 -23.57 -37.04
C ALA A 307 26.43 -23.64 -35.50
N ASN A 308 27.32 -22.91 -34.82
CA ASN A 308 27.35 -22.82 -33.36
C ASN A 308 26.15 -22.05 -32.77
N LEU A 309 25.63 -21.07 -33.51
CA LEU A 309 24.41 -20.35 -33.13
C LEU A 309 23.18 -21.26 -33.26
N LYS A 310 23.04 -22.00 -34.38
CA LYS A 310 22.01 -23.04 -34.54
C LYS A 310 22.13 -24.11 -33.45
N THR A 311 23.36 -24.48 -33.08
CA THR A 311 23.62 -25.41 -31.97
C THR A 311 23.11 -24.82 -30.65
N ALA A 312 23.34 -23.54 -30.36
CA ALA A 312 22.84 -22.88 -29.15
C ALA A 312 21.30 -22.91 -29.07
N PHE A 313 20.60 -22.62 -30.17
CA PHE A 313 19.13 -22.72 -30.24
C PHE A 313 18.60 -24.16 -30.11
N ASN A 314 19.29 -25.13 -30.69
CA ASN A 314 18.89 -26.54 -30.54
C ASN A 314 19.11 -27.04 -29.10
N LEU A 315 20.21 -26.62 -28.46
CA LEU A 315 20.47 -26.89 -27.06
C LEU A 315 19.49 -26.15 -26.15
N SER A 316 19.07 -24.91 -26.49
CA SER A 316 18.09 -24.17 -25.69
C SER A 316 16.77 -24.91 -25.62
N LYS A 317 16.31 -25.54 -26.71
CA LYS A 317 15.13 -26.41 -26.70
C LYS A 317 15.24 -27.54 -25.68
N PHE A 318 16.42 -28.17 -25.56
CA PHE A 318 16.66 -29.21 -24.55
C PHE A 318 16.65 -28.62 -23.12
N GLU A 319 17.36 -27.52 -22.90
CA GLU A 319 17.41 -26.85 -21.59
C GLU A 319 16.03 -26.33 -21.17
N PHE A 320 15.27 -25.73 -22.08
CA PHE A 320 13.88 -25.29 -21.87
C PHE A 320 12.95 -26.46 -21.56
N GLN A 321 13.04 -27.57 -22.33
CA GLN A 321 12.31 -28.78 -22.00
C GLN A 321 12.65 -29.33 -20.60
N SER A 322 13.91 -29.18 -20.17
CA SER A 322 14.34 -29.57 -18.83
C SER A 322 13.71 -28.68 -17.74
N ILE A 323 13.40 -27.41 -18.03
CA ILE A 323 12.66 -26.50 -17.15
C ILE A 323 11.18 -26.89 -17.12
N VAL A 324 10.49 -26.88 -18.26
CA VAL A 324 9.03 -27.00 -18.29
C VAL A 324 8.52 -28.40 -17.90
N LYS A 325 9.35 -29.43 -18.06
CA LYS A 325 9.06 -30.79 -17.57
C LYS A 325 9.49 -31.00 -16.10
N ASN A 326 10.14 -30.02 -15.48
CA ASN A 326 10.54 -30.11 -14.08
C ASN A 326 9.33 -29.93 -13.17
N TRP A 327 9.14 -30.84 -12.22
CA TRP A 327 8.08 -30.75 -11.22
C TRP A 327 8.09 -29.45 -10.42
N ILE A 328 9.26 -28.84 -10.19
CA ILE A 328 9.36 -27.54 -9.52
C ILE A 328 8.66 -26.47 -10.37
N PHE A 329 8.96 -26.38 -11.67
CA PHE A 329 8.34 -25.41 -12.57
C PHE A 329 6.82 -25.65 -12.65
N ILE A 330 6.40 -26.89 -12.91
CA ILE A 330 4.97 -27.25 -13.01
C ILE A 330 4.22 -26.85 -11.75
N THR A 331 4.79 -27.16 -10.57
CA THR A 331 4.15 -26.82 -9.30
C THR A 331 4.04 -25.32 -9.09
N PHE A 332 5.10 -24.56 -9.40
CA PHE A 332 5.07 -23.09 -9.33
C PHE A 332 4.03 -22.47 -10.26
N ILE A 333 3.89 -22.98 -11.48
CA ILE A 333 2.87 -22.52 -12.43
C ILE A 333 1.46 -22.81 -11.90
N ILE A 334 1.21 -24.01 -11.39
CA ILE A 334 -0.11 -24.36 -10.81
C ILE A 334 -0.43 -23.42 -9.65
N ILE A 335 0.52 -23.18 -8.75
CA ILE A 335 0.33 -22.28 -7.61
C ILE A 335 0.11 -20.85 -8.09
N LEU A 336 0.89 -20.37 -9.06
CA LEU A 336 0.74 -19.04 -9.64
C LEU A 336 -0.68 -18.85 -10.21
N VAL A 337 -1.19 -19.80 -10.97
CA VAL A 337 -2.55 -19.74 -11.54
C VAL A 337 -3.60 -19.75 -10.43
N ILE A 338 -3.49 -20.67 -9.45
CA ILE A 338 -4.39 -20.69 -8.29
C ILE A 338 -4.36 -19.34 -7.55
N PHE A 339 -3.18 -18.74 -7.41
CA PHE A 339 -3.03 -17.46 -6.71
C PHE A 339 -3.63 -16.29 -7.49
N ILE A 340 -3.46 -16.27 -8.80
CA ILE A 340 -4.11 -15.29 -9.69
C ILE A 340 -5.64 -15.43 -9.57
N LEU A 341 -6.17 -16.66 -9.58
CA LEU A 341 -7.61 -16.92 -9.42
C LEU A 341 -8.12 -16.50 -8.04
N ILE A 342 -7.42 -16.83 -6.95
CA ILE A 342 -7.81 -16.41 -5.60
C ILE A 342 -7.76 -14.88 -5.47
N SER A 343 -6.70 -14.25 -5.99
CA SER A 343 -6.56 -12.79 -5.93
C SER A 343 -7.67 -12.09 -6.71
N SER A 344 -8.19 -12.70 -7.78
CA SER A 344 -9.27 -12.14 -8.59
C SER A 344 -10.57 -11.89 -7.82
N TYR A 345 -10.81 -12.61 -6.70
CA TYR A 345 -11.94 -12.32 -5.81
C TYR A 345 -11.86 -10.93 -5.18
N SER A 346 -10.65 -10.39 -5.04
CA SER A 346 -10.39 -9.06 -4.49
C SER A 346 -10.10 -8.02 -5.57
N LEU A 347 -10.35 -8.34 -6.85
CA LEU A 347 -10.06 -7.45 -7.98
C LEU A 347 -10.88 -6.16 -7.84
N GLY A 348 -10.18 -5.09 -7.45
CA GLY A 348 -10.70 -3.73 -7.42
C GLY A 348 -11.98 -3.55 -6.61
N GLU A 349 -12.05 -4.22 -5.46
CA GLU A 349 -13.13 -4.03 -4.49
C GLU A 349 -12.89 -2.76 -3.67
N MET A 350 -13.83 -1.82 -3.73
CA MET A 350 -13.85 -0.57 -2.96
C MET A 350 -15.16 -0.49 -2.17
N TYR A 351 -15.06 -0.37 -0.84
CA TYR A 351 -16.22 -0.37 0.08
C TYR A 351 -17.15 -1.59 -0.05
N GLY A 352 -16.65 -2.74 -0.49
CA GLY A 352 -17.45 -3.94 -0.74
C GLY A 352 -18.03 -4.06 -2.14
N THR A 353 -17.76 -3.09 -3.02
CA THR A 353 -18.25 -3.07 -4.40
C THR A 353 -17.09 -3.31 -5.36
N LYS A 354 -17.29 -4.21 -6.33
CA LYS A 354 -16.25 -4.58 -7.30
C LYS A 354 -16.10 -3.49 -8.36
N THR A 355 -15.05 -3.61 -9.16
CA THR A 355 -14.87 -2.81 -10.38
C THR A 355 -14.89 -3.74 -11.58
N TYR A 356 -15.33 -3.22 -12.73
CA TYR A 356 -15.23 -3.93 -13.98
C TYR A 356 -13.78 -4.37 -14.22
N PRO A 357 -13.55 -5.60 -14.69
CA PRO A 357 -12.21 -6.14 -14.89
C PRO A 357 -11.60 -5.61 -16.21
N VAL A 358 -11.54 -4.28 -16.36
CA VAL A 358 -10.87 -3.61 -17.47
C VAL A 358 -9.41 -4.08 -17.56
N THR A 359 -8.86 -4.16 -18.77
CA THR A 359 -7.61 -4.90 -19.02
C THR A 359 -6.43 -4.38 -18.19
N TRP A 360 -6.30 -3.06 -17.98
CA TRP A 360 -5.23 -2.51 -17.14
C TRP A 360 -5.33 -2.94 -15.67
N LYS A 361 -6.56 -3.06 -15.13
CA LYS A 361 -6.79 -3.47 -13.74
C LYS A 361 -6.44 -4.94 -13.53
N VAL A 362 -6.81 -5.79 -14.50
CA VAL A 362 -6.45 -7.20 -14.52
C VAL A 362 -4.94 -7.37 -14.71
N LEU A 363 -4.32 -6.59 -15.60
CA LEU A 363 -2.87 -6.54 -15.77
C LEU A 363 -2.16 -6.19 -14.47
N GLN A 364 -2.62 -5.17 -13.74
CA GLN A 364 -2.04 -4.77 -12.45
C GLN A 364 -2.05 -5.93 -11.44
N LEU A 365 -3.17 -6.66 -11.36
CA LEU A 365 -3.30 -7.86 -10.51
C LEU A 365 -2.37 -8.99 -10.97
N VAL A 366 -2.40 -9.34 -12.25
CA VAL A 366 -1.61 -10.46 -12.80
C VAL A 366 -0.11 -10.16 -12.72
N LYS A 367 0.32 -8.94 -13.04
CA LYS A 367 1.71 -8.45 -12.95
C LYS A 367 2.26 -8.58 -11.53
N GLY A 368 1.50 -8.11 -10.53
CA GLY A 368 1.91 -8.21 -9.13
C GLY A 368 2.18 -9.66 -8.70
N ASN A 369 1.33 -10.58 -9.15
CA ASN A 369 1.49 -12.01 -8.88
C ASN A 369 2.67 -12.61 -9.66
N ILE A 370 2.77 -12.40 -10.97
CA ILE A 370 3.84 -12.96 -11.80
C ILE A 370 5.22 -12.53 -11.33
N SER A 371 5.39 -11.26 -10.92
CA SER A 371 6.72 -10.74 -10.63
C SER A 371 7.44 -11.49 -9.52
N PHE A 372 6.71 -11.87 -8.47
CA PHE A 372 7.24 -12.65 -7.37
C PHE A 372 7.67 -14.06 -7.81
N PHE A 373 6.78 -14.82 -8.46
CA PHE A 373 7.06 -16.20 -8.87
C PHE A 373 8.17 -16.26 -9.92
N LEU A 374 8.13 -15.34 -10.89
CA LEU A 374 9.06 -15.33 -12.01
C LEU A 374 10.49 -15.02 -11.54
N SER A 375 10.65 -14.09 -10.60
CA SER A 375 11.96 -13.79 -9.99
C SER A 375 12.56 -15.03 -9.32
N ILE A 376 11.78 -15.74 -8.50
CA ILE A 376 12.23 -16.97 -7.83
C ILE A 376 12.59 -18.06 -8.85
N LEU A 377 11.75 -18.25 -9.88
CA LEU A 377 12.00 -19.21 -10.95
C LEU A 377 13.31 -18.89 -11.68
N ILE A 378 13.58 -17.62 -12.01
CA ILE A 378 14.83 -17.19 -12.65
C ILE A 378 16.02 -17.50 -11.74
N TYR A 379 15.98 -17.09 -10.46
CA TYR A 379 17.07 -17.30 -9.52
C TYR A 379 17.42 -18.78 -9.35
N LEU A 380 16.40 -19.64 -9.31
CA LEU A 380 16.55 -21.07 -9.13
C LEU A 380 17.00 -21.76 -10.42
N PHE A 381 16.28 -21.57 -11.53
CA PHE A 381 16.54 -22.29 -12.78
C PHE A 381 17.83 -21.83 -13.45
N ALA A 382 18.28 -20.59 -13.27
CA ALA A 382 19.63 -20.19 -13.66
C ALA A 382 20.70 -21.11 -13.02
N GLY A 383 20.52 -21.42 -11.75
CA GLY A 383 21.39 -22.33 -11.00
C GLY A 383 21.26 -23.79 -11.40
N VAL A 384 20.03 -24.28 -11.60
CA VAL A 384 19.75 -25.65 -12.05
C VAL A 384 20.38 -25.91 -13.40
N LEU A 385 20.16 -25.02 -14.38
CA LEU A 385 20.71 -25.17 -15.73
C LEU A 385 22.24 -25.18 -15.73
N LEU A 386 22.89 -24.26 -14.99
CA LEU A 386 24.35 -24.19 -14.91
C LEU A 386 24.98 -25.43 -14.28
N ASN A 387 24.28 -26.13 -13.37
CA ASN A 387 24.78 -27.32 -12.70
C ASN A 387 24.16 -28.63 -13.23
N ASN A 388 23.32 -28.57 -14.27
CA ASN A 388 22.57 -29.72 -14.80
C ASN A 388 23.51 -30.86 -15.24
N ALA A 389 24.53 -30.51 -16.03
CA ALA A 389 25.55 -31.45 -16.51
C ALA A 389 26.30 -32.17 -15.37
N SER A 390 26.65 -31.44 -14.30
CA SER A 390 27.36 -32.01 -13.15
C SER A 390 26.44 -32.89 -12.29
N THR A 391 25.19 -32.47 -12.11
CA THR A 391 24.18 -33.22 -11.33
C THR A 391 23.86 -34.56 -12.02
N SER A 392 23.82 -34.57 -13.36
CA SER A 392 23.62 -35.77 -14.17
C SER A 392 24.90 -36.58 -14.44
N ARG A 393 26.05 -36.17 -13.88
CA ARG A 393 27.39 -36.78 -14.12
C ARG A 393 27.81 -36.84 -15.60
N MET A 394 27.27 -35.96 -16.43
CA MET A 394 27.57 -35.86 -17.86
C MET A 394 28.55 -34.72 -18.18
N ASN A 395 28.97 -33.95 -17.17
CA ASN A 395 29.84 -32.79 -17.37
C ASN A 395 31.15 -33.14 -18.10
N LEU A 396 31.79 -34.28 -17.79
CA LEU A 396 33.01 -34.70 -18.51
C LEU A 396 32.78 -35.01 -19.99
N LEU A 397 31.58 -35.53 -20.34
CA LEU A 397 31.20 -35.80 -21.73
C LEU A 397 30.89 -34.52 -22.49
N ILE A 398 30.20 -33.58 -21.85
CA ILE A 398 29.88 -32.28 -22.45
C ILE A 398 31.15 -31.44 -22.62
N ASP A 399 32.03 -31.46 -21.62
CA ASP A 399 33.27 -30.70 -21.60
C ASP A 399 34.26 -31.14 -22.69
N SER A 400 34.19 -32.41 -23.14
CA SER A 400 35.03 -32.94 -24.24
C SER A 400 34.48 -32.66 -25.65
N THR A 401 33.27 -32.10 -25.78
CA THR A 401 32.69 -31.73 -27.08
C THR A 401 33.39 -30.53 -27.72
N PRO A 402 33.39 -30.36 -29.06
CA PRO A 402 33.93 -29.17 -29.71
C PRO A 402 33.04 -27.92 -29.54
N VAL A 403 31.91 -27.99 -28.82
CA VAL A 403 30.98 -26.86 -28.67
C VAL A 403 31.62 -25.75 -27.84
N PRO A 404 31.62 -24.48 -28.31
CA PRO A 404 32.22 -23.38 -27.58
C PRO A 404 31.39 -22.97 -26.36
N ASN A 405 32.04 -22.45 -25.31
CA ASN A 405 31.37 -22.08 -24.05
C ASN A 405 30.26 -21.04 -24.24
N TRP A 406 30.43 -20.11 -25.18
CA TRP A 406 29.42 -19.09 -25.47
C TRP A 406 28.11 -19.69 -25.99
N SER A 407 28.18 -20.76 -26.78
CA SER A 407 27.01 -21.48 -27.29
C SER A 407 26.28 -22.21 -26.16
N LEU A 408 27.02 -22.81 -25.23
CA LEU A 408 26.46 -23.46 -24.03
C LEU A 408 25.80 -22.47 -23.07
N LEU A 409 26.40 -21.31 -22.83
CA LEU A 409 25.82 -20.27 -21.97
C LEU A 409 24.61 -19.61 -22.65
N LEU A 410 24.70 -19.31 -23.95
CA LEU A 410 23.61 -18.73 -24.72
C LEU A 410 22.38 -19.64 -24.76
N SER A 411 22.59 -20.97 -24.87
CA SER A 411 21.47 -21.92 -24.80
C SER A 411 20.68 -21.83 -23.49
N LYS A 412 21.35 -21.55 -22.37
CA LYS A 412 20.71 -21.40 -21.04
C LYS A 412 20.01 -20.07 -20.89
N PHE A 413 20.63 -19.00 -21.40
CA PHE A 413 20.00 -17.68 -21.46
C PHE A 413 18.70 -17.73 -22.26
N ILE A 414 18.73 -18.28 -23.48
CA ILE A 414 17.53 -18.43 -24.33
C ILE A 414 16.46 -19.28 -23.63
N ALA A 415 16.85 -20.39 -23.01
CA ALA A 415 15.90 -21.24 -22.28
C ALA A 415 15.20 -20.51 -21.11
N LEU A 416 15.90 -19.60 -20.40
CA LEU A 416 15.30 -18.77 -19.36
C LEU A 416 14.38 -17.68 -19.92
N VAL A 417 14.72 -17.10 -21.08
CA VAL A 417 13.85 -16.14 -21.78
C VAL A 417 12.58 -16.85 -22.30
N GLU A 418 12.71 -18.06 -22.86
CA GLU A 418 11.56 -18.89 -23.25
C GLU A 418 10.69 -19.25 -22.04
N MET A 419 11.30 -19.54 -20.88
CA MET A 419 10.57 -19.74 -19.63
C MET A 419 9.76 -18.50 -19.21
N VAL A 420 10.35 -17.29 -19.28
CA VAL A 420 9.64 -16.03 -19.02
C VAL A 420 8.46 -15.86 -19.97
N ALA A 421 8.68 -16.09 -21.28
CA ALA A 421 7.62 -15.97 -22.28
C ALA A 421 6.45 -16.92 -22.00
N VAL A 422 6.71 -18.16 -21.56
CA VAL A 422 5.64 -19.10 -21.15
C VAL A 422 4.86 -18.57 -19.96
N VAL A 423 5.54 -18.06 -18.93
CA VAL A 423 4.88 -17.50 -17.74
C VAL A 423 4.01 -16.29 -18.12
N PHE A 424 4.47 -15.42 -19.00
CA PHE A 424 3.68 -14.30 -19.51
C PHE A 424 2.46 -14.75 -20.30
N LEU A 425 2.60 -15.73 -21.19
CA LEU A 425 1.44 -16.30 -21.90
C LEU A 425 0.41 -16.88 -20.93
N ILE A 426 0.85 -17.58 -19.88
CA ILE A 426 -0.04 -18.08 -18.82
C ILE A 426 -0.71 -16.91 -18.09
N GLY A 427 0.01 -15.82 -17.83
CA GLY A 427 -0.53 -14.58 -17.28
C GLY A 427 -1.64 -13.98 -18.12
N ILE A 428 -1.39 -13.81 -19.42
CA ILE A 428 -2.36 -13.28 -20.40
C ILE A 428 -3.60 -14.19 -20.44
N LEU A 429 -3.41 -15.50 -20.57
CA LEU A 429 -4.51 -16.47 -20.58
C LEU A 429 -5.31 -16.45 -19.27
N SER A 430 -4.64 -16.31 -18.12
CA SER A 430 -5.31 -16.19 -16.82
C SER A 430 -6.10 -14.89 -16.71
N GLY A 431 -5.57 -13.78 -17.24
CA GLY A 431 -6.27 -12.49 -17.31
C GLY A 431 -7.54 -12.58 -18.16
N ILE A 432 -7.43 -13.11 -19.38
CA ILE A 432 -8.58 -13.34 -20.27
C ILE A 432 -9.61 -14.26 -19.62
N ALA A 433 -9.16 -15.33 -18.94
CA ALA A 433 -10.05 -16.24 -18.23
C ALA A 433 -10.78 -15.56 -17.07
N ILE A 434 -10.10 -14.70 -16.29
CA ILE A 434 -10.72 -13.89 -15.23
C ILE A 434 -11.77 -12.94 -15.81
N GLN A 435 -11.41 -12.18 -16.85
CA GLN A 435 -12.34 -11.25 -17.51
C GLN A 435 -13.57 -12.00 -18.03
N SER A 436 -13.37 -13.13 -18.72
CA SER A 436 -14.45 -13.99 -19.23
C SER A 436 -15.34 -14.55 -18.11
N TYR A 437 -14.74 -14.97 -16.99
CA TYR A 437 -15.46 -15.50 -15.82
C TYR A 437 -16.34 -14.42 -15.16
N LEU A 438 -15.85 -13.18 -15.14
CA LEU A 438 -16.57 -12.00 -14.63
C LEU A 438 -17.51 -11.37 -15.67
N GLY A 439 -17.76 -12.02 -16.81
CA GLY A 439 -18.70 -11.54 -17.83
C GLY A 439 -18.21 -10.37 -18.69
N TYR A 440 -16.92 -10.03 -18.62
CA TYR A 440 -16.32 -8.93 -19.39
C TYR A 440 -15.52 -9.48 -20.60
N TYR A 441 -15.95 -9.14 -21.81
CA TYR A 441 -15.40 -9.70 -23.06
C TYR A 441 -14.61 -8.70 -23.92
N ASN A 442 -14.41 -7.48 -23.45
CA ASN A 442 -13.60 -6.48 -24.16
C ASN A 442 -12.10 -6.70 -23.85
N PHE A 443 -11.46 -7.62 -24.59
CA PHE A 443 -10.05 -7.98 -24.36
C PHE A 443 -9.10 -7.10 -25.16
N GLU A 444 -8.35 -6.23 -24.48
CA GLU A 444 -7.29 -5.43 -25.11
C GLU A 444 -5.98 -6.21 -25.23
N LEU A 445 -5.92 -7.18 -26.15
CA LEU A 445 -4.73 -8.01 -26.34
C LEU A 445 -3.47 -7.20 -26.63
N GLY A 446 -3.58 -6.09 -27.37
CA GLY A 446 -2.47 -5.19 -27.63
C GLY A 446 -1.84 -4.65 -26.35
N GLN A 447 -2.66 -4.33 -25.35
CA GLN A 447 -2.20 -3.86 -24.05
C GLN A 447 -1.47 -4.97 -23.29
N TYR A 448 -2.02 -6.19 -23.26
CA TYR A 448 -1.37 -7.35 -22.65
C TYR A 448 0.03 -7.63 -23.22
N PHE A 449 0.15 -7.68 -24.54
CA PHE A 449 1.43 -7.95 -25.19
C PHE A 449 2.42 -6.79 -25.00
N THR A 450 1.94 -5.55 -25.05
CA THR A 450 2.81 -4.37 -24.84
C THR A 450 3.36 -4.34 -23.41
N ASP A 451 2.53 -4.59 -22.39
CA ASP A 451 2.98 -4.63 -20.99
C ASP A 451 4.00 -5.76 -20.75
N PHE A 452 3.64 -7.00 -21.07
CA PHE A 452 4.49 -8.16 -20.78
C PHE A 452 5.72 -8.23 -21.67
N PHE A 453 5.57 -8.15 -22.99
CA PHE A 453 6.68 -8.36 -23.93
C PHE A 453 7.41 -7.07 -24.30
N GLY A 454 6.74 -5.91 -24.25
CA GLY A 454 7.35 -4.61 -24.54
C GLY A 454 8.10 -4.01 -23.35
N PHE A 455 7.56 -4.14 -22.14
CA PHE A 455 8.18 -3.60 -20.93
C PHE A 455 8.79 -4.70 -20.06
N GLN A 456 7.96 -5.55 -19.44
CA GLN A 456 8.44 -6.45 -18.38
C GLN A 456 9.52 -7.45 -18.82
N LEU A 457 9.48 -7.92 -20.07
CA LEU A 457 10.50 -8.85 -20.59
C LEU A 457 11.91 -8.27 -20.46
N ILE A 458 12.09 -6.98 -20.70
CA ILE A 458 13.39 -6.30 -20.62
C ILE A 458 13.92 -6.36 -19.18
N GLU A 459 13.03 -6.13 -18.20
CA GLU A 459 13.37 -6.21 -16.79
C GLU A 459 13.83 -7.63 -16.39
N TYR A 460 13.10 -8.67 -16.80
CA TYR A 460 13.50 -10.04 -16.49
C TYR A 460 14.75 -10.50 -17.26
N ILE A 461 15.04 -9.95 -18.44
CA ILE A 461 16.32 -10.19 -19.11
C ILE A 461 17.48 -9.68 -18.24
N ILE A 462 17.38 -8.47 -17.68
CA ILE A 462 18.39 -7.90 -16.77
C ILE A 462 18.59 -8.82 -15.56
N VAL A 463 17.48 -9.30 -14.97
CA VAL A 463 17.49 -10.22 -13.84
C VAL A 463 18.13 -11.58 -14.19
N ILE A 464 17.80 -12.14 -15.37
CA ILE A 464 18.40 -13.40 -15.86
C ILE A 464 19.91 -13.26 -16.01
N LEU A 465 20.39 -12.16 -16.57
CA LEU A 465 21.83 -11.91 -16.79
C LEU A 465 22.58 -11.88 -15.45
N LEU A 466 22.04 -11.18 -14.44
CA LEU A 466 22.61 -11.16 -13.09
C LEU A 466 22.54 -12.53 -12.41
N ALA A 467 21.40 -13.22 -12.51
CA ALA A 467 21.21 -14.53 -11.88
C ALA A 467 22.19 -15.58 -12.42
N LEU A 468 22.42 -15.61 -13.74
CA LEU A 468 23.40 -16.49 -14.37
C LEU A 468 24.83 -16.21 -13.88
N PHE A 469 25.18 -14.94 -13.70
CA PHE A 469 26.48 -14.54 -13.19
C PHE A 469 26.71 -15.01 -11.75
N ILE A 470 25.79 -14.68 -10.84
CA ILE A 470 25.92 -15.05 -9.43
C ILE A 470 25.95 -16.58 -9.29
N GLN A 471 25.02 -17.28 -9.95
CA GLN A 471 25.00 -18.75 -9.96
C GLN A 471 26.26 -19.37 -10.58
N GLY A 472 26.92 -18.66 -11.50
CA GLY A 472 28.20 -19.03 -12.10
C GLY A 472 29.32 -19.27 -11.09
N PHE A 473 29.29 -18.65 -9.91
CA PHE A 473 30.36 -18.80 -8.90
C PHE A 473 30.19 -20.01 -7.97
N PHE A 474 28.96 -20.42 -7.67
CA PHE A 474 28.65 -21.41 -6.63
C PHE A 474 28.43 -22.82 -7.19
N ARG A 475 29.13 -23.82 -6.65
CA ARG A 475 28.91 -25.25 -6.97
C ARG A 475 27.56 -25.76 -6.47
N ASN A 476 27.08 -25.21 -5.36
CA ASN A 476 25.74 -25.47 -4.85
C ASN A 476 24.85 -24.29 -5.26
N TYR A 477 23.96 -24.51 -6.21
CA TYR A 477 23.09 -23.44 -6.72
C TYR A 477 22.08 -22.92 -5.68
N PHE A 478 21.83 -23.66 -4.58
CA PHE A 478 21.06 -23.12 -3.47
C PHE A 478 21.79 -21.97 -2.78
N ILE A 479 23.12 -22.06 -2.65
CA ILE A 479 23.93 -20.96 -2.09
C ILE A 479 23.87 -19.75 -3.04
N GLY A 480 24.00 -19.98 -4.36
CA GLY A 480 23.84 -18.92 -5.35
C GLY A 480 22.46 -18.26 -5.28
N PHE A 481 21.40 -19.05 -5.11
CA PHE A 481 20.03 -18.54 -4.92
C PHE A 481 19.93 -17.62 -3.69
N PHE A 482 20.47 -18.02 -2.53
CA PHE A 482 20.46 -17.18 -1.33
C PHE A 482 21.29 -15.90 -1.48
N VAL A 483 22.44 -15.98 -2.15
CA VAL A 483 23.27 -14.80 -2.41
C VAL A 483 22.53 -13.82 -3.33
N ILE A 484 21.80 -14.30 -4.35
CA ILE A 484 20.97 -13.44 -5.17
C ILE A 484 19.91 -12.71 -4.32
N LEU A 485 19.24 -13.42 -3.40
CA LEU A 485 18.25 -12.81 -2.50
C LEU A 485 18.88 -11.71 -1.62
N ILE A 486 20.08 -11.93 -1.08
CA ILE A 486 20.78 -10.94 -0.26
C ILE A 486 21.21 -9.73 -1.10
N VAL A 487 21.67 -9.96 -2.33
CA VAL A 487 22.07 -8.88 -3.25
C VAL A 487 20.90 -7.92 -3.54
N GLN A 488 19.65 -8.39 -3.49
CA GLN A 488 18.48 -7.51 -3.62
C GLN A 488 18.34 -6.47 -2.49
N PHE A 489 19.03 -6.65 -1.35
CA PHE A 489 19.05 -5.67 -0.25
C PHE A 489 20.13 -4.60 -0.41
N ILE A 490 21.02 -4.70 -1.41
CA ILE A 490 22.08 -3.70 -1.63
C ILE A 490 21.50 -2.31 -1.90
N PRO A 491 20.46 -2.11 -2.73
CA PRO A 491 19.86 -0.79 -2.92
C PRO A 491 19.37 -0.15 -1.61
N LEU A 492 18.77 -0.96 -0.72
CA LEU A 492 18.34 -0.47 0.61
C LEU A 492 19.53 -0.03 1.47
N ALA A 493 20.64 -0.76 1.43
CA ALA A 493 21.86 -0.39 2.13
C ALA A 493 22.51 0.87 1.53
N LEU A 494 22.53 1.01 0.20
CA LEU A 494 23.07 2.19 -0.50
C LEU A 494 22.29 3.46 -0.16
N ASN A 495 20.95 3.39 -0.11
CA ASN A 495 20.10 4.49 0.34
C ASN A 495 20.46 4.96 1.75
N LYS A 496 20.67 4.01 2.68
CA LYS A 496 21.10 4.35 4.04
C LYS A 496 22.51 4.93 4.11
N LEU A 497 23.35 4.73 3.09
CA LEU A 497 24.66 5.37 2.97
C LEU A 497 24.63 6.72 2.21
N GLY A 498 23.44 7.23 1.87
CA GLY A 498 23.27 8.49 1.13
C GLY A 498 23.48 8.37 -0.39
N ILE A 499 23.61 7.15 -0.92
CA ILE A 499 23.70 6.88 -2.36
C ILE A 499 22.28 6.62 -2.87
N GLU A 500 21.58 7.69 -3.21
CA GLU A 500 20.14 7.70 -3.50
C GLU A 500 19.82 7.70 -5.00
N GLN A 501 20.78 8.01 -5.88
CA GLN A 501 20.51 8.09 -7.32
C GLN A 501 20.24 6.71 -7.94
N ASP A 502 19.22 6.65 -8.81
CA ASP A 502 18.81 5.44 -9.52
C ASP A 502 19.92 4.79 -10.34
N VAL A 503 20.86 5.59 -10.89
CA VAL A 503 21.99 5.05 -11.67
C VAL A 503 22.87 4.08 -10.86
N PHE A 504 22.84 4.13 -9.52
CA PHE A 504 23.59 3.24 -8.65
C PHE A 504 22.78 2.05 -8.11
N HIS A 505 21.45 2.03 -8.29
CA HIS A 505 20.58 0.96 -7.78
C HIS A 505 20.24 -0.02 -8.89
N PHE A 506 20.79 -1.24 -8.79
CA PHE A 506 20.60 -2.26 -9.82
C PHE A 506 19.12 -2.48 -10.19
N GLY A 507 18.81 -2.31 -11.47
CA GLY A 507 17.47 -2.53 -12.04
C GLY A 507 16.48 -1.37 -11.84
N SER A 508 16.85 -0.31 -11.12
CA SER A 508 16.01 0.86 -10.86
C SER A 508 15.97 1.86 -12.04
N GLY A 509 15.16 2.90 -11.88
CA GLY A 509 14.89 3.94 -12.85
C GLY A 509 13.40 4.27 -12.94
N PRO A 510 13.02 5.25 -13.78
CA PRO A 510 11.63 5.63 -13.97
C PRO A 510 10.75 4.44 -14.38
N GLY A 511 9.61 4.28 -13.70
CA GLY A 511 8.60 3.29 -14.05
C GLY A 511 7.79 3.67 -15.29
N TYR A 512 6.76 2.88 -15.57
CA TYR A 512 5.72 3.18 -16.56
C TYR A 512 4.35 2.92 -15.92
N SER A 513 3.32 3.56 -16.46
CA SER A 513 1.93 3.41 -16.02
C SER A 513 1.01 3.40 -17.24
N TYR A 514 -0.25 3.01 -17.05
CA TYR A 514 -1.25 2.97 -18.11
C TYR A 514 -2.56 3.61 -17.63
N SER A 515 -3.21 4.36 -18.51
CA SER A 515 -4.57 4.89 -18.37
C SER A 515 -5.37 4.64 -19.65
N ASP A 516 -6.68 4.44 -19.54
CA ASP A 516 -7.55 4.32 -20.72
C ASP A 516 -7.65 5.65 -21.50
N MET A 517 -7.33 6.78 -20.85
CA MET A 517 -7.24 8.10 -21.48
C MET A 517 -5.89 8.38 -22.16
N ASP A 518 -4.76 8.23 -21.46
CA ASP A 518 -3.41 8.64 -21.94
C ASP A 518 -2.56 7.45 -22.48
N GLY A 519 -3.06 6.22 -22.40
CA GLY A 519 -2.30 5.01 -22.71
C GLY A 519 -1.08 4.86 -21.80
N PHE A 520 0.06 4.45 -22.36
CA PHE A 520 1.34 4.33 -21.61
C PHE A 520 2.04 5.69 -21.35
N GLY A 521 1.50 6.80 -21.85
CA GLY A 521 2.12 8.12 -21.74
C GLY A 521 3.58 8.14 -22.20
N ILE A 522 4.48 8.68 -21.37
CA ILE A 522 5.92 8.72 -21.67
C ILE A 522 6.66 7.54 -21.07
N VAL A 523 7.44 6.89 -21.93
CA VAL A 523 8.22 5.70 -21.56
C VAL A 523 9.70 5.78 -21.94
N ARG A 524 10.17 6.90 -22.48
CA ARG A 524 11.58 7.07 -22.89
C ARG A 524 12.56 6.89 -21.73
N GLY A 525 12.23 7.46 -20.56
CA GLY A 525 13.05 7.33 -19.35
C GLY A 525 13.21 5.88 -18.94
N TYR A 526 12.12 5.12 -18.94
CA TYR A 526 12.14 3.68 -18.71
C TYR A 526 13.11 2.98 -19.66
N PHE A 527 12.98 3.16 -20.98
CA PHE A 527 13.83 2.47 -21.95
C PHE A 527 15.32 2.85 -21.83
N TYR A 528 15.67 4.10 -21.54
CA TYR A 528 17.06 4.50 -21.35
C TYR A 528 17.69 3.87 -20.09
N TYR A 529 16.98 3.85 -18.96
CA TYR A 529 17.47 3.17 -17.75
C TYR A 529 17.56 1.66 -17.94
N LYS A 530 16.57 1.04 -18.62
CA LYS A 530 16.64 -0.38 -18.92
C LYS A 530 17.75 -0.71 -19.92
N LEU A 531 18.03 0.16 -20.91
CA LEU A 531 19.19 0.01 -21.79
C LEU A 531 20.50 0.09 -20.99
N TYR A 532 20.61 1.05 -20.06
CA TYR A 532 21.75 1.17 -19.15
C TYR A 532 21.99 -0.12 -18.36
N TRP A 533 20.95 -0.67 -17.72
CA TRP A 533 21.06 -1.92 -16.97
C TRP A 533 21.24 -3.17 -17.86
N LEU A 534 20.75 -3.16 -19.10
CA LEU A 534 21.05 -4.21 -20.08
C LEU A 534 22.53 -4.21 -20.45
N LEU A 535 23.14 -3.04 -20.68
CA LEU A 535 24.57 -2.93 -20.95
C LEU A 535 25.39 -3.51 -19.78
N PHE A 536 25.02 -3.18 -18.55
CA PHE A 536 25.62 -3.80 -17.36
C PHE A 536 25.42 -5.32 -17.33
N GLY A 537 24.19 -5.79 -17.56
CA GLY A 537 23.85 -7.21 -17.59
C GLY A 537 24.66 -7.97 -18.63
N PHE A 538 24.82 -7.44 -19.85
CA PHE A 538 25.62 -8.06 -20.90
C PHE A 538 27.12 -8.05 -20.60
N PHE A 539 27.63 -7.00 -19.95
CA PHE A 539 29.00 -6.98 -19.43
C PHE A 539 29.23 -8.12 -18.42
N VAL A 540 28.33 -8.24 -17.44
CA VAL A 540 28.35 -9.27 -16.39
C VAL A 540 28.15 -10.68 -16.97
N TYR A 541 27.36 -10.82 -18.04
CA TYR A 541 27.23 -12.05 -18.81
C TYR A 541 28.54 -12.44 -19.53
N GLY A 542 29.25 -11.45 -20.11
CA GLY A 542 30.59 -11.65 -20.65
C GLY A 542 31.59 -12.13 -19.60
N LEU A 543 31.54 -11.57 -18.37
CA LEU A 543 32.34 -12.05 -17.24
C LEU A 543 31.98 -13.49 -16.85
N THR A 544 30.70 -13.84 -16.87
CA THR A 544 30.22 -15.22 -16.61
C THR A 544 30.87 -16.21 -17.56
N LEU A 545 31.00 -15.84 -18.83
CA LEU A 545 31.61 -16.67 -19.89
C LEU A 545 33.11 -16.87 -19.66
N LEU A 546 33.83 -15.83 -19.20
CA LEU A 546 35.25 -15.92 -18.86
C LEU A 546 35.48 -16.84 -17.64
N PHE A 547 34.64 -16.71 -16.61
CA PHE A 547 34.68 -17.54 -15.40
C PHE A 547 33.99 -18.91 -15.55
N TRP A 548 33.51 -19.26 -16.74
CA TRP A 548 32.77 -20.50 -16.99
C TRP A 548 33.53 -21.76 -16.54
N ARG A 549 32.85 -22.61 -15.76
CA ARG A 549 33.39 -23.85 -15.22
C ARG A 549 33.32 -24.96 -16.28
N ARG A 550 34.44 -25.21 -16.97
CA ARG A 550 34.60 -26.33 -17.92
C ARG A 550 35.86 -27.12 -17.57
N GLY A 551 35.72 -28.43 -17.38
CA GLY A 551 36.77 -29.32 -16.90
C GLY A 551 36.77 -29.53 -15.38
N ILE A 552 37.69 -30.36 -14.89
CA ILE A 552 37.87 -30.67 -13.46
C ILE A 552 38.74 -29.57 -12.82
N LEU A 553 38.18 -28.37 -12.66
CA LEU A 553 38.90 -27.23 -12.10
C LEU A 553 38.81 -27.21 -10.57
N SER A 554 39.95 -27.03 -9.90
CA SER A 554 40.12 -27.01 -8.46
C SER A 554 40.78 -25.71 -7.97
N GLY A 555 39.96 -24.71 -7.63
CA GLY A 555 40.36 -23.56 -6.81
C GLY A 555 40.12 -22.18 -7.44
N ALA A 556 40.15 -21.13 -6.62
CA ALA A 556 39.95 -19.74 -7.07
C ALA A 556 41.13 -19.22 -7.93
N LYS A 557 42.36 -19.61 -7.58
CA LYS A 557 43.58 -19.24 -8.32
C LYS A 557 43.59 -19.76 -9.76
N GLU A 558 43.17 -21.01 -9.95
CA GLU A 558 43.07 -21.62 -11.28
C GLU A 558 42.00 -20.94 -12.15
N ARG A 559 40.88 -20.50 -11.55
CA ARG A 559 39.85 -19.73 -12.26
C ARG A 559 40.37 -18.39 -12.77
N LEU A 560 41.19 -17.69 -11.98
CA LEU A 560 41.83 -16.43 -12.41
C LEU A 560 42.84 -16.65 -13.55
N GLN A 561 43.60 -17.74 -13.51
CA GLN A 561 44.50 -18.10 -14.63
C GLN A 561 43.73 -18.41 -15.92
N ILE A 562 42.58 -19.07 -15.80
CA ILE A 562 41.71 -19.38 -16.94
C ILE A 562 41.06 -18.12 -17.50
N PHE A 563 40.64 -17.21 -16.63
CA PHE A 563 40.15 -15.89 -17.04
C PHE A 563 41.18 -15.19 -17.93
N ALA A 564 42.44 -15.06 -17.48
CA ALA A 564 43.50 -14.42 -18.25
C ALA A 564 43.78 -15.13 -19.59
N LYS A 565 43.72 -16.47 -19.61
CA LYS A 565 43.88 -17.25 -20.85
C LYS A 565 42.74 -17.04 -21.85
N ARG A 566 41.51 -16.86 -21.38
CA ARG A 566 40.30 -16.69 -22.20
C ARG A 566 40.04 -15.25 -22.62
N PHE A 567 40.63 -14.28 -21.95
CA PHE A 567 40.51 -12.86 -22.29
C PHE A 567 41.28 -12.53 -23.59
N LYS A 568 40.66 -12.87 -24.73
CA LYS A 568 41.18 -12.66 -26.08
C LYS A 568 40.29 -11.70 -26.86
N ALA A 569 40.80 -11.13 -27.94
CA ALA A 569 40.10 -10.11 -28.75
C ALA A 569 38.62 -10.41 -29.06
N PRO A 570 38.19 -11.64 -29.42
CA PRO A 570 36.78 -11.94 -29.72
C PRO A 570 35.80 -11.76 -28.54
N ILE A 571 36.28 -11.82 -27.29
CA ILE A 571 35.47 -11.60 -26.08
C ILE A 571 35.81 -10.23 -25.46
N ALA A 572 37.10 -9.87 -25.46
CA ALA A 572 37.59 -8.65 -24.84
C ALA A 572 37.08 -7.38 -25.53
N ILE A 573 37.08 -7.32 -26.88
CA ILE A 573 36.64 -6.12 -27.60
C ILE A 573 35.16 -5.82 -27.33
N PRO A 574 34.20 -6.76 -27.53
CA PRO A 574 32.80 -6.50 -27.20
C PRO A 574 32.58 -6.12 -25.73
N LEU A 575 33.29 -6.77 -24.81
CA LEU A 575 33.15 -6.51 -23.37
C LEU A 575 33.64 -5.10 -23.00
N VAL A 576 34.75 -4.63 -23.59
CA VAL A 576 35.24 -3.26 -23.42
C VAL A 576 34.29 -2.25 -24.05
N VAL A 577 33.79 -2.50 -25.26
CA VAL A 577 32.82 -1.60 -25.93
C VAL A 577 31.53 -1.47 -25.11
N ILE A 578 30.98 -2.59 -24.61
CA ILE A 578 29.78 -2.58 -23.76
C ILE A 578 30.05 -1.84 -22.45
N LEU A 579 31.23 -2.04 -21.84
CA LEU A 579 31.61 -1.34 -20.61
C LEU A 579 31.74 0.18 -20.84
N LEU A 580 32.36 0.60 -21.95
CA LEU A 580 32.45 2.01 -22.34
C LEU A 580 31.07 2.59 -22.64
N ALA A 581 30.18 1.85 -23.30
CA ALA A 581 28.80 2.28 -23.54
C ALA A 581 28.00 2.39 -22.23
N PHE A 582 28.19 1.46 -21.30
CA PHE A 582 27.59 1.48 -19.97
C PHE A 582 28.02 2.73 -19.19
N PHE A 583 29.32 3.00 -19.13
CA PHE A 583 29.82 4.22 -18.48
C PHE A 583 29.44 5.49 -19.23
N GLY A 584 29.41 5.48 -20.57
CA GLY A 584 29.00 6.62 -21.38
C GLY A 584 27.53 6.99 -21.18
N LEU A 585 26.64 6.00 -21.23
CA LEU A 585 25.22 6.20 -20.95
C LEU A 585 24.98 6.52 -19.47
N GLY A 586 25.65 5.82 -18.55
CA GLY A 586 25.59 6.10 -17.11
C GLY A 586 26.06 7.52 -16.77
N TYR A 587 27.14 7.99 -17.41
CA TYR A 587 27.59 9.38 -17.30
C TYR A 587 26.57 10.34 -17.92
N GLY A 588 25.98 10.01 -19.08
CA GLY A 588 24.92 10.82 -19.69
C GLY A 588 23.69 10.97 -18.80
N LEU A 589 23.24 9.87 -18.17
CA LEU A 589 22.16 9.87 -17.18
C LEU A 589 22.56 10.70 -15.95
N TYR A 590 23.71 10.40 -15.33
CA TYR A 590 24.22 11.13 -14.17
C TYR A 590 24.40 12.64 -14.45
N TYR A 591 24.93 13.00 -15.62
CA TYR A 591 25.13 14.38 -16.03
C TYR A 591 23.79 15.11 -16.23
N GLN A 592 22.82 14.46 -16.85
CA GLN A 592 21.47 14.98 -17.00
C GLN A 592 20.79 15.21 -15.65
N GLU A 593 20.94 14.27 -14.71
CA GLU A 593 20.27 14.34 -13.40
C GLU A 593 20.99 15.21 -12.37
N THR A 594 22.31 15.36 -12.46
CA THR A 594 23.14 15.99 -11.41
C THR A 594 23.82 17.27 -11.85
N LYS A 595 24.11 17.45 -13.15
CA LYS A 595 24.80 18.65 -13.66
C LYS A 595 23.87 19.60 -14.39
N LEU A 596 22.97 19.07 -15.21
CA LEU A 596 21.96 19.88 -15.90
C LEU A 596 20.76 20.22 -15.01
N GLU A 597 20.58 19.46 -13.93
CA GLU A 597 19.56 19.69 -12.91
C GLU A 597 20.25 19.72 -11.54
N PRO A 598 19.84 20.62 -10.62
CA PRO A 598 20.24 20.52 -9.22
C PRO A 598 19.69 19.22 -8.64
N TYR A 599 20.58 18.29 -8.30
CA TYR A 599 20.25 17.11 -7.52
C TYR A 599 20.48 17.43 -6.05
N TYR A 600 19.45 17.26 -5.24
CA TYR A 600 19.54 17.33 -3.79
C TYR A 600 19.24 15.94 -3.22
N THR A 601 20.12 15.48 -2.34
CA THR A 601 19.90 14.32 -1.49
C THR A 601 18.74 14.58 -0.53
N SER A 602 18.17 13.52 0.02
CA SER A 602 17.10 13.63 1.00
C SER A 602 17.52 14.43 2.24
N GLN A 603 18.79 14.33 2.64
CA GLN A 603 19.38 15.13 3.73
C GLN A 603 19.50 16.62 3.36
N GLU A 604 19.83 16.95 2.10
CA GLU A 604 19.88 18.34 1.63
C GLU A 604 18.48 18.97 1.56
N TYR A 605 17.44 18.22 1.18
CA TYR A 605 16.06 18.71 1.26
C TYR A 605 15.60 18.95 2.71
N GLU A 606 15.98 18.05 3.63
CA GLU A 606 15.75 18.24 5.08
C GLU A 606 16.44 19.52 5.57
N GLN A 607 17.71 19.74 5.21
CA GLN A 607 18.44 20.97 5.53
C GLN A 607 17.83 22.22 4.88
N GLN A 608 17.35 22.13 3.63
CA GLN A 608 16.71 23.25 2.96
C GLN A 608 15.44 23.71 3.69
N SER A 609 14.65 22.76 4.19
CA SER A 609 13.47 23.03 5.01
C SER A 609 13.84 23.79 6.30
N VAL A 610 14.94 23.39 6.94
CA VAL A 610 15.49 24.06 8.14
C VAL A 610 15.97 25.47 7.82
N ASP A 611 16.72 25.63 6.74
CA ASP A 611 17.29 26.92 6.33
C ASP A 611 16.19 27.89 5.89
N PHE A 612 15.16 27.40 5.20
CA PHE A 612 13.97 28.17 4.85
C PHE A 612 13.29 28.70 6.12
N GLU A 613 13.04 27.83 7.10
CA GLU A 613 12.41 28.22 8.37
C GLU A 613 13.26 29.27 9.10
N LYS A 614 14.57 29.02 9.29
CA LYS A 614 15.47 29.94 10.00
C LYS A 614 15.58 31.31 9.32
N LYS A 615 15.59 31.34 7.98
CA LYS A 615 15.79 32.57 7.21
C LYS A 615 14.51 33.37 7.04
N TYR A 616 13.37 32.72 6.79
CA TYR A 616 12.16 33.37 6.30
C TYR A 616 10.98 33.39 7.29
N LYS A 617 10.97 32.57 8.35
CA LYS A 617 9.84 32.52 9.31
C LYS A 617 9.50 33.87 9.96
N LYS A 618 10.48 34.76 10.10
CA LYS A 618 10.28 36.14 10.57
C LYS A 618 9.28 36.94 9.72
N PHE A 619 9.06 36.56 8.47
CA PHE A 619 8.10 37.18 7.56
C PHE A 619 6.70 36.58 7.63
N GLY A 620 6.50 35.45 8.34
CA GLY A 620 5.20 34.75 8.37
C GLY A 620 4.05 35.56 8.95
N LYS A 621 4.33 36.54 9.83
CA LYS A 621 3.32 37.46 10.39
C LYS A 621 3.20 38.79 9.67
N TYR A 622 3.95 38.99 8.59
CA TYR A 622 3.93 40.24 7.86
C TYR A 622 2.70 40.28 6.94
N ALA A 623 1.94 41.36 6.97
CA ALA A 623 0.71 41.50 6.20
C ALA A 623 1.00 41.45 4.68
N GLN A 624 0.26 40.63 3.94
CA GLN A 624 0.29 40.58 2.48
C GLN A 624 -1.05 41.06 1.91
N PRO A 625 -1.07 41.68 0.71
CA PRO A 625 -2.32 42.05 0.08
C PRO A 625 -3.08 40.77 -0.33
N ARG A 626 -4.41 40.84 -0.35
CA ARG A 626 -5.28 39.70 -0.64
C ARG A 626 -5.69 39.67 -2.10
N ILE A 627 -5.60 38.52 -2.75
CA ILE A 627 -6.12 38.32 -4.11
C ILE A 627 -7.66 38.41 -4.05
N VAL A 628 -8.25 39.26 -4.89
CA VAL A 628 -9.71 39.48 -4.97
C VAL A 628 -10.29 39.29 -6.38
N ASP A 629 -9.46 39.34 -7.42
CA ASP A 629 -9.85 39.09 -8.81
C ASP A 629 -8.74 38.31 -9.50
N VAL A 630 -9.14 37.30 -10.26
CA VAL A 630 -8.24 36.40 -10.97
C VAL A 630 -8.69 36.28 -12.42
N LYS A 631 -7.78 36.63 -13.33
CA LYS A 631 -7.92 36.36 -14.75
C LYS A 631 -6.75 35.52 -15.27
N VAL A 632 -7.04 34.36 -15.85
CA VAL A 632 -6.01 33.45 -16.35
C VAL A 632 -6.18 33.21 -17.85
N ALA A 633 -5.14 33.46 -18.64
CA ALA A 633 -5.02 32.94 -19.98
C ALA A 633 -4.13 31.69 -19.94
N MET A 634 -4.72 30.50 -20.03
CA MET A 634 -4.05 29.20 -19.91
C MET A 634 -3.97 28.52 -21.28
N ASP A 635 -2.78 28.44 -21.86
CA ASP A 635 -2.52 27.71 -23.09
C ASP A 635 -1.93 26.33 -22.77
N ILE A 636 -2.69 25.27 -23.02
CA ILE A 636 -2.28 23.87 -22.84
C ILE A 636 -1.83 23.31 -24.19
N TYR A 637 -0.65 22.71 -24.27
CA TYR A 637 -0.11 22.08 -25.48
C TYR A 637 0.07 20.57 -25.23
N PRO A 638 -0.99 19.75 -25.37
CA PRO A 638 -0.95 18.33 -25.01
C PRO A 638 0.11 17.53 -25.79
N TYR A 639 0.25 17.77 -27.09
CA TYR A 639 1.18 17.04 -27.95
C TYR A 639 2.65 17.40 -27.74
N GLU A 640 2.91 18.67 -27.39
CA GLU A 640 4.24 19.16 -27.05
C GLU A 640 4.57 18.93 -25.56
N ARG A 641 3.54 18.59 -24.78
CA ARG A 641 3.55 18.47 -23.32
C ARG A 641 4.13 19.72 -22.69
N ASN A 642 3.57 20.86 -23.08
CA ASN A 642 3.93 22.17 -22.52
C ASN A 642 2.67 22.92 -22.10
N TYR A 643 2.85 23.94 -21.26
CA TYR A 643 1.83 24.94 -21.01
C TYR A 643 2.45 26.32 -20.90
N LYS A 644 1.62 27.33 -21.14
CA LYS A 644 1.93 28.72 -20.82
C LYS A 644 0.70 29.36 -20.21
N ALA A 645 0.85 29.94 -19.03
CA ALA A 645 -0.18 30.69 -18.35
C ALA A 645 0.26 32.14 -18.20
N VAL A 646 -0.64 33.06 -18.54
CA VAL A 646 -0.56 34.46 -18.11
C VAL A 646 -1.63 34.66 -17.04
N VAL A 647 -1.18 34.99 -15.84
CA VAL A 647 -2.02 35.11 -14.65
C VAL A 647 -2.06 36.57 -14.24
N ASP A 648 -3.23 37.19 -14.36
CA ASP A 648 -3.50 38.55 -13.93
C ASP A 648 -4.29 38.52 -12.62
N TYR A 649 -3.70 39.03 -11.54
CA TYR A 649 -4.36 39.21 -10.25
C TYR A 649 -4.63 40.69 -9.97
N VAL A 650 -5.77 40.96 -9.34
CA VAL A 650 -5.97 42.19 -8.55
C VAL A 650 -5.86 41.81 -7.09
N MET A 651 -4.91 42.43 -6.39
CA MET A 651 -4.69 42.26 -4.97
C MET A 651 -5.06 43.54 -4.23
N VAL A 652 -5.65 43.43 -3.05
CA VAL A 652 -6.07 44.58 -2.23
C VAL A 652 -5.47 44.47 -0.83
N ASN A 653 -4.92 45.57 -0.33
CA ASN A 653 -4.51 45.63 1.07
C ASN A 653 -5.75 45.71 1.98
N LYS A 654 -6.21 44.55 2.48
CA LYS A 654 -7.30 44.46 3.46
C LYS A 654 -6.84 44.61 4.91
N SER A 655 -5.54 44.82 5.16
CA SER A 655 -5.01 45.04 6.50
C SER A 655 -5.13 46.50 6.94
N ASP A 656 -4.88 46.76 8.22
CA ASP A 656 -4.83 48.09 8.83
C ASP A 656 -3.46 48.77 8.70
N LYS A 657 -2.48 48.11 8.07
CA LYS A 657 -1.09 48.58 7.94
C LYS A 657 -0.73 48.84 6.49
N ALA A 658 0.15 49.80 6.25
CA ALA A 658 0.75 49.98 4.93
C ALA A 658 1.70 48.81 4.61
N ILE A 659 1.60 48.26 3.39
CA ILE A 659 2.42 47.14 2.92
C ILE A 659 3.45 47.68 1.93
N ASP A 660 4.74 47.61 2.28
CA ASP A 660 5.83 48.04 1.40
C ASP A 660 6.59 46.87 0.77
N SER A 661 6.37 45.64 1.22
CA SER A 661 7.11 44.45 0.78
C SER A 661 6.17 43.30 0.43
N LEU A 662 6.47 42.61 -0.67
CA LEU A 662 5.76 41.45 -1.18
C LEU A 662 6.68 40.24 -1.14
N PHE A 663 6.20 39.15 -0.54
CA PHE A 663 6.90 37.88 -0.45
C PHE A 663 6.29 36.91 -1.44
N LEU A 664 7.09 36.41 -2.38
CA LEU A 664 6.63 35.54 -3.45
C LEU A 664 7.24 34.15 -3.28
N ASN A 665 6.41 33.15 -3.02
CA ASN A 665 6.79 31.75 -3.19
C ASN A 665 6.46 31.34 -4.61
N TYR A 666 7.39 30.68 -5.28
CA TYR A 666 7.17 30.22 -6.63
C TYR A 666 7.72 28.80 -6.82
N GLY A 667 7.40 28.20 -7.97
CA GLY A 667 8.01 26.95 -8.40
C GLY A 667 8.85 27.14 -9.64
N LYS A 668 9.56 26.09 -10.06
CA LYS A 668 10.47 26.10 -11.24
C LYS A 668 9.84 26.52 -12.58
N SER A 669 8.51 26.62 -12.65
CA SER A 669 7.76 27.08 -13.82
C SER A 669 7.54 28.59 -13.87
N PHE A 670 7.89 29.33 -12.82
CA PHE A 670 7.76 30.79 -12.78
C PHE A 670 8.81 31.46 -13.68
N LYS A 671 8.39 32.45 -14.49
CA LYS A 671 9.27 33.16 -15.42
C LYS A 671 9.39 34.64 -15.16
N ALA A 672 8.26 35.30 -14.93
CA ALA A 672 8.24 36.75 -14.78
C ALA A 672 7.04 37.18 -13.95
N ILE A 673 7.23 38.28 -13.22
CA ILE A 673 6.19 39.03 -12.52
C ILE A 673 6.34 40.51 -12.84
N LYS A 674 5.20 41.19 -13.01
CA LYS A 674 5.13 42.64 -13.20
C LYS A 674 4.04 43.22 -12.33
N PHE A 675 4.39 44.29 -11.63
CA PHE A 675 3.47 45.09 -10.84
C PHE A 675 3.09 46.38 -11.59
N ASN A 676 1.89 46.91 -11.35
CA ASN A 676 1.47 48.21 -11.89
C ASN A 676 1.97 49.43 -11.08
N ARG A 677 2.91 49.22 -10.16
CA ARG A 677 3.61 50.24 -9.37
C ARG A 677 5.11 50.03 -9.54
N ASP A 678 5.91 51.04 -9.21
CA ASP A 678 7.37 50.89 -9.19
C ASP A 678 7.83 50.05 -7.99
N TYR A 679 8.81 49.19 -8.23
CA TYR A 679 9.32 48.23 -7.24
C TYR A 679 10.80 47.93 -7.44
N GLN A 680 11.41 47.34 -6.43
CA GLN A 680 12.78 46.84 -6.42
C GLN A 680 12.80 45.39 -5.92
N LEU A 681 13.50 44.50 -6.63
CA LEU A 681 13.79 43.14 -6.15
C LEU A 681 14.92 43.21 -5.12
N VAL A 682 14.60 43.00 -3.84
CA VAL A 682 15.57 43.17 -2.74
C VAL A 682 16.23 41.85 -2.32
N SER A 683 15.59 40.71 -2.57
CA SER A 683 16.16 39.39 -2.34
C SER A 683 15.63 38.42 -3.39
N LYS A 684 16.53 37.62 -3.96
CA LYS A 684 16.22 36.53 -4.89
C LYS A 684 16.83 35.25 -4.38
N ASP A 685 16.02 34.28 -3.98
CA ASP A 685 16.48 32.98 -3.50
C ASP A 685 16.04 31.88 -4.47
N THR A 686 16.95 31.46 -5.32
CA THR A 686 16.71 30.42 -6.34
C THR A 686 16.89 29.01 -5.82
N VAL A 687 17.28 28.83 -4.55
CA VAL A 687 17.39 27.50 -3.93
C VAL A 687 16.07 27.15 -3.26
N MET A 688 15.48 28.12 -2.54
CA MET A 688 14.19 27.94 -1.86
C MET A 688 12.98 28.44 -2.67
N ASP A 689 13.22 28.96 -3.87
CA ASP A 689 12.21 29.57 -4.74
C ASP A 689 11.37 30.65 -4.02
N PHE A 690 12.07 31.60 -3.37
CA PHE A 690 11.48 32.68 -2.57
C PHE A 690 12.07 34.06 -2.91
N ASP A 691 11.23 34.95 -3.45
CA ASP A 691 11.62 36.32 -3.81
C ASP A 691 10.99 37.36 -2.88
N ILE A 692 11.71 38.46 -2.64
CA ILE A 692 11.21 39.61 -1.89
C ILE A 692 11.26 40.85 -2.78
N TYR A 693 10.09 41.44 -3.03
CA TYR A 693 9.94 42.68 -3.78
C TYR A 693 9.55 43.81 -2.83
N ARG A 694 10.21 44.96 -2.94
CA ARG A 694 9.84 46.18 -2.20
C ARG A 694 9.18 47.18 -3.14
N LEU A 695 8.01 47.67 -2.78
CA LEU A 695 7.30 48.72 -3.50
C LEU A 695 7.89 50.08 -3.14
N ASN A 696 8.13 50.94 -4.14
CA ASN A 696 8.62 52.30 -3.90
C ASN A 696 7.56 53.14 -3.17
N ASN A 697 6.30 52.92 -3.51
CA ASN A 697 5.13 53.51 -2.85
C ASN A 697 4.33 52.40 -2.16
N PRO A 698 4.32 52.34 -0.82
CA PRO A 698 3.58 51.33 -0.07
C PRO A 698 2.09 51.30 -0.44
N LEU A 699 1.47 50.12 -0.31
CA LEU A 699 0.02 49.96 -0.43
C LEU A 699 -0.62 50.37 0.89
N ASN A 700 -1.34 51.49 0.90
CA ASN A 700 -2.14 51.88 2.07
C ASN A 700 -3.35 50.94 2.24
N PRO A 701 -3.96 50.84 3.43
CA PRO A 701 -5.22 50.12 3.61
C PRO A 701 -6.26 50.51 2.54
N GLY A 702 -6.84 49.52 1.86
CA GLY A 702 -7.77 49.70 0.74
C GLY A 702 -7.14 49.88 -0.64
N ASP A 703 -5.83 50.14 -0.74
CA ASP A 703 -5.16 50.25 -2.04
C ASP A 703 -5.14 48.91 -2.78
N SER A 704 -5.25 48.99 -4.12
CA SER A 704 -5.12 47.85 -5.01
C SER A 704 -3.77 47.80 -5.74
N LEU A 705 -3.30 46.60 -6.00
CA LEU A 705 -2.14 46.26 -6.82
C LEU A 705 -2.57 45.32 -7.94
N LYS A 706 -2.20 45.63 -9.18
CA LYS A 706 -2.36 44.68 -10.30
C LYS A 706 -1.05 43.94 -10.50
N VAL A 707 -1.13 42.63 -10.55
CA VAL A 707 0.00 41.73 -10.71
C VAL A 707 -0.22 40.90 -11.95
N GLN A 708 0.75 40.89 -12.85
CA GLN A 708 0.78 39.98 -13.98
C GLN A 708 1.95 39.02 -13.83
N MET A 709 1.68 37.73 -13.96
CA MET A 709 2.70 36.67 -13.91
C MET A 709 2.68 35.84 -15.18
N VAL A 710 3.85 35.37 -15.58
CA VAL A 710 4.01 34.38 -16.65
C VAL A 710 4.57 33.11 -16.04
N VAL A 711 3.84 32.01 -16.24
CA VAL A 711 4.21 30.68 -15.75
C VAL A 711 4.23 29.74 -16.95
N GLU A 712 5.35 29.04 -17.16
CA GLU A 712 5.51 28.04 -18.22
C GLU A 712 6.39 26.91 -17.70
N ASN A 713 6.11 25.68 -18.11
CA ASN A 713 6.97 24.57 -17.74
C ASN A 713 8.39 24.75 -18.31
N GLN A 714 9.36 24.10 -17.68
CA GLN A 714 10.70 24.00 -18.24
C GLN A 714 10.66 23.13 -19.50
N SER A 715 11.49 23.45 -20.50
CA SER A 715 11.55 22.68 -21.74
C SER A 715 11.87 21.22 -21.47
N ASN A 716 11.21 20.29 -22.14
CA ASN A 716 11.49 18.87 -21.98
C ASN A 716 12.93 18.52 -22.41
N THR A 717 13.58 17.61 -21.68
CA THR A 717 14.93 17.14 -22.03
C THR A 717 14.83 15.83 -22.81
N TRP A 718 15.95 15.27 -23.25
CA TRP A 718 15.96 13.97 -23.94
C TRP A 718 15.54 12.82 -22.99
N LEU A 719 15.72 13.00 -21.67
CA LEU A 719 15.43 11.99 -20.65
C LEU A 719 14.13 12.26 -19.87
N LYS A 720 13.93 13.51 -19.40
CA LYS A 720 12.85 13.88 -18.49
C LYS A 720 11.84 14.80 -19.15
N ASP A 721 10.57 14.51 -18.91
CA ASP A 721 9.50 15.47 -19.14
C ASP A 721 9.34 16.34 -17.89
N ARG A 722 9.28 17.66 -18.08
CA ARG A 722 9.27 18.65 -17.01
C ARG A 722 7.95 19.41 -16.96
N SER A 723 6.90 18.80 -17.49
CA SER A 723 5.57 19.35 -17.59
C SER A 723 4.53 18.46 -16.92
N PRO A 724 3.55 19.06 -16.20
CA PRO A 724 2.40 18.32 -15.69
C PRO A 724 1.37 17.98 -16.78
N ILE A 725 1.56 18.49 -18.01
CA ILE A 725 0.65 18.28 -19.13
C ILE A 725 0.90 16.91 -19.75
N ILE A 726 -0.18 16.16 -19.94
CA ILE A 726 -0.20 14.86 -20.61
C ILE A 726 -0.97 14.94 -21.94
N GLN A 727 -0.86 13.92 -22.77
CA GLN A 727 -1.41 13.99 -24.13
C GLN A 727 -2.93 13.95 -24.14
N ASN A 728 -3.57 13.26 -23.19
CA ASN A 728 -5.02 13.24 -23.04
C ASN A 728 -5.42 13.08 -21.57
N GLY A 729 -6.34 13.92 -21.07
CA GLY A 729 -6.79 13.87 -19.68
C GLY A 729 -6.00 14.75 -18.72
N THR A 730 -5.38 15.84 -19.19
CA THR A 730 -4.66 16.75 -18.30
C THR A 730 -5.58 17.30 -17.22
N PHE A 731 -5.17 17.18 -15.95
CA PHE A 731 -5.80 17.81 -14.78
C PHE A 731 -4.75 18.57 -13.98
N VAL A 732 -4.85 19.90 -13.94
CA VAL A 732 -3.97 20.79 -13.16
C VAL A 732 -4.81 21.82 -12.42
N ASN A 733 -4.31 22.37 -11.32
CA ASN A 733 -5.03 23.37 -10.53
C ASN A 733 -4.15 24.58 -10.21
N ASN A 734 -4.75 25.59 -9.59
CA ASN A 734 -4.10 26.87 -9.32
C ASN A 734 -2.86 26.80 -8.39
N SER A 735 -2.59 25.68 -7.72
CA SER A 735 -1.34 25.48 -6.96
C SER A 735 -0.07 25.53 -7.83
N MET A 736 -0.21 25.41 -9.15
CA MET A 736 0.89 25.58 -10.10
C MET A 736 1.35 27.04 -10.26
N PHE A 737 0.57 28.00 -9.78
CA PHE A 737 0.90 29.43 -9.84
C PHE A 737 1.58 29.91 -8.56
N PRO A 738 2.45 30.93 -8.63
CA PRO A 738 3.05 31.53 -7.45
C PRO A 738 2.02 32.01 -6.42
N SER A 739 2.37 31.92 -5.14
CA SER A 739 1.57 32.38 -4.00
C SER A 739 2.31 33.47 -3.22
N PHE A 740 1.56 34.29 -2.48
CA PHE A 740 2.12 35.39 -1.70
C PHE A 740 2.19 35.07 -0.20
N GLY A 741 3.26 35.53 0.47
CA GLY A 741 3.47 35.32 1.90
C GLY A 741 4.53 34.26 2.22
N TYR A 742 4.51 33.74 3.44
CA TYR A 742 5.41 32.67 3.88
C TYR A 742 4.68 31.33 3.80
N ASN A 743 5.32 30.31 3.22
CA ASN A 743 4.74 28.97 3.12
C ASN A 743 5.17 28.07 4.28
N GLU A 744 4.28 27.83 5.23
CA GLU A 744 4.53 26.96 6.38
C GLU A 744 4.66 25.46 6.01
N ASP A 745 4.19 25.03 4.83
CA ASP A 745 4.26 23.63 4.40
C ASP A 745 5.69 23.16 4.10
N ILE A 746 6.61 24.10 3.87
CA ILE A 746 8.04 23.83 3.64
C ILE A 746 8.76 23.49 4.96
N GLU A 747 8.24 23.92 6.11
CA GLU A 747 8.88 23.65 7.39
C GLU A 747 8.85 22.15 7.74
N LEU A 748 9.89 21.69 8.46
CA LEU A 748 9.91 20.32 9.00
C LEU A 748 8.69 20.09 9.91
N GLN A 749 7.95 19.00 9.64
CA GLN A 749 6.75 18.62 10.38
C GLN A 749 7.08 17.77 11.62
N ASP A 750 8.11 16.95 11.54
CA ASP A 750 8.47 15.97 12.58
C ASP A 750 9.30 16.62 13.70
N ASN A 751 8.76 16.63 14.93
CA ASN A 751 9.41 17.25 16.08
C ASN A 751 10.70 16.54 16.51
N ASP A 752 10.86 15.24 16.26
CA ASP A 752 12.10 14.53 16.58
C ASP A 752 13.23 14.94 15.63
N ILE A 753 12.91 15.18 14.35
CA ILE A 753 13.87 15.75 13.38
C ILE A 753 14.19 17.21 13.75
N ARG A 754 13.20 18.00 14.20
CA ARG A 754 13.40 19.40 14.59
C ARG A 754 14.39 19.57 15.75
N LYS A 755 14.40 18.64 16.72
CA LYS A 755 15.38 18.62 17.83
C LYS A 755 16.82 18.58 17.34
N LYS A 756 17.14 17.75 16.33
CA LYS A 756 18.48 17.66 15.71
C LYS A 756 18.98 19.03 15.21
N TYR A 757 18.07 19.88 14.72
CA TYR A 757 18.40 21.19 14.17
C TYR A 757 18.23 22.36 15.15
N ASN A 758 17.92 22.06 16.41
CA ASN A 758 17.58 23.03 17.46
C ASN A 758 16.41 23.94 17.05
N LEU A 759 15.43 23.40 16.35
CA LEU A 759 14.18 24.08 16.03
C LEU A 759 13.16 23.82 17.15
N PRO A 760 12.33 24.81 17.51
CA PRO A 760 11.26 24.60 18.48
C PRO A 760 10.24 23.61 17.93
N ASP A 761 9.54 22.90 18.82
CA ASP A 761 8.43 22.02 18.43
C ASP A 761 7.39 22.79 17.60
N ARG A 762 6.83 22.13 16.60
CA ARG A 762 5.80 22.68 15.73
C ARG A 762 4.44 22.07 16.04
N GLU A 763 3.46 22.97 16.14
CA GLU A 763 2.04 22.60 16.14
C GLU A 763 1.54 22.36 14.72
N ARG A 764 0.65 21.36 14.52
CA ARG A 764 0.16 21.06 13.16
C ARG A 764 -0.74 22.16 12.65
N MET A 765 -1.61 22.67 13.53
CA MET A 765 -2.52 23.77 13.25
C MET A 765 -2.65 24.68 14.48
N PRO A 766 -2.92 25.98 14.30
CA PRO A 766 -3.21 26.90 15.40
C PRO A 766 -4.48 26.52 16.18
N GLU A 767 -4.60 27.01 17.42
CA GLU A 767 -5.78 26.80 18.25
C GLU A 767 -7.04 27.44 17.63
N PRO A 768 -8.27 26.90 17.88
CA PRO A 768 -9.47 27.35 17.16
C PRO A 768 -9.82 28.83 17.31
N ASN A 769 -9.45 29.44 18.44
CA ASN A 769 -9.72 30.84 18.76
C ASN A 769 -8.56 31.79 18.41
N ASP A 770 -7.51 31.32 17.72
CA ASP A 770 -6.39 32.17 17.34
C ASP A 770 -6.87 33.31 16.40
N PRO A 771 -6.77 34.58 16.82
CA PRO A 771 -7.34 35.70 16.06
C PRO A 771 -6.61 35.99 14.75
N GLU A 772 -5.33 35.61 14.61
CA GLU A 772 -4.56 35.81 13.39
C GLU A 772 -4.83 34.68 12.40
N ALA A 773 -4.84 33.43 12.85
CA ALA A 773 -5.15 32.27 12.00
C ALA A 773 -6.57 32.33 11.43
N ARG A 774 -7.52 32.90 12.19
CA ARG A 774 -8.91 33.13 11.74
C ARG A 774 -9.07 34.16 10.64
N LYS A 775 -8.03 34.93 10.30
CA LYS A 775 -8.03 35.80 9.12
C LYS A 775 -7.84 35.02 7.80
N ASN A 776 -7.49 33.74 7.89
CA ASN A 776 -7.25 32.86 6.75
C ASN A 776 -8.20 31.68 6.78
N THR A 777 -8.48 31.11 5.61
CA THR A 777 -9.15 29.81 5.49
C THR A 777 -8.09 28.71 5.48
N TYR A 778 -8.47 27.47 5.78
CA TYR A 778 -7.53 26.33 5.68
C TYR A 778 -7.10 26.01 4.23
N ILE A 779 -7.71 26.65 3.21
CA ILE A 779 -7.40 26.45 1.79
C ILE A 779 -6.39 27.49 1.28
N SER A 780 -6.46 28.73 1.75
CA SER A 780 -5.61 29.83 1.26
C SER A 780 -5.30 30.85 2.35
N SER A 781 -4.05 31.32 2.34
CA SER A 781 -3.50 32.36 3.21
C SER A 781 -3.30 33.72 2.51
N ASP A 782 -3.48 33.79 1.20
CA ASP A 782 -3.25 34.98 0.36
C ASP A 782 -4.49 35.45 -0.42
N ALA A 783 -5.61 34.74 -0.29
CA ALA A 783 -6.88 35.08 -0.91
C ALA A 783 -8.06 34.85 0.05
N ASP A 784 -9.17 35.52 -0.27
CA ASP A 784 -10.49 35.29 0.32
C ASP A 784 -11.42 34.75 -0.77
N TRP A 785 -12.58 35.37 -0.95
CA TRP A 785 -13.46 35.19 -2.10
C TRP A 785 -13.00 36.03 -3.30
N ILE A 786 -12.80 35.39 -4.45
CA ILE A 786 -12.35 36.01 -5.70
C ILE A 786 -13.45 36.09 -6.76
N THR A 787 -13.37 37.08 -7.63
CA THR A 787 -13.96 37.00 -8.97
C THR A 787 -13.04 36.21 -9.90
N PHE A 788 -13.61 35.37 -10.76
CA PHE A 788 -12.83 34.45 -11.61
C PHE A 788 -13.27 34.51 -13.07
N GLU A 789 -12.29 34.67 -13.95
CA GLU A 789 -12.42 34.63 -15.40
C GLU A 789 -11.23 33.90 -16.01
N THR A 790 -11.44 33.04 -17.00
CA THR A 790 -10.33 32.37 -17.69
C THR A 790 -10.58 32.15 -19.16
N THR A 791 -9.53 32.27 -19.96
CA THR A 791 -9.49 31.74 -21.32
C THR A 791 -8.54 30.56 -21.33
N VAL A 792 -9.03 29.38 -21.70
CA VAL A 792 -8.23 28.16 -21.80
C VAL A 792 -8.14 27.75 -23.26
N SER A 793 -6.93 27.50 -23.75
CA SER A 793 -6.71 26.96 -25.09
C SER A 793 -6.09 25.57 -25.04
N THR A 794 -6.48 24.69 -25.97
CA THR A 794 -5.95 23.33 -26.08
C THR A 794 -5.91 22.86 -27.54
N ALA A 795 -5.46 21.63 -27.77
CA ALA A 795 -5.45 21.00 -29.09
C ALA A 795 -6.83 21.01 -29.76
N GLY A 796 -6.87 21.09 -31.09
CA GLY A 796 -8.11 21.20 -31.87
C GLY A 796 -9.07 20.02 -31.75
N ASP A 797 -8.60 18.86 -31.29
CA ASP A 797 -9.41 17.67 -31.02
C ASP A 797 -9.82 17.53 -29.55
N GLN A 798 -9.41 18.45 -28.66
CA GLN A 798 -9.70 18.40 -27.24
C GLN A 798 -10.65 19.51 -26.78
N THR A 799 -11.33 19.24 -25.67
CA THR A 799 -12.17 20.20 -24.96
C THR A 799 -11.51 20.56 -23.64
N ALA A 800 -11.37 21.86 -23.36
CA ALA A 800 -10.86 22.35 -22.10
C ALA A 800 -11.98 22.83 -21.18
N ILE A 801 -11.92 22.42 -19.90
CA ILE A 801 -12.92 22.72 -18.87
C ILE A 801 -12.26 23.41 -17.68
N ALA A 802 -12.83 24.54 -17.26
CA ALA A 802 -12.48 25.27 -16.04
C ALA A 802 -13.77 25.79 -15.37
N PRO A 803 -13.73 26.17 -14.07
CA PRO A 803 -14.88 26.77 -13.39
C PRO A 803 -15.46 27.97 -14.15
N GLY A 804 -16.80 28.06 -14.15
CA GLY A 804 -17.53 29.16 -14.77
C GLY A 804 -18.41 28.75 -15.95
N TYR A 805 -19.17 29.72 -16.44
CA TYR A 805 -20.09 29.53 -17.56
C TYR A 805 -19.38 29.89 -18.86
N LEU A 806 -19.53 29.03 -19.87
CA LEU A 806 -18.93 29.24 -21.18
C LEU A 806 -19.54 30.49 -21.82
N GLN A 807 -18.71 31.52 -22.00
CA GLN A 807 -19.09 32.78 -22.64
C GLN A 807 -18.89 32.70 -24.15
N LYS A 808 -17.78 32.08 -24.57
CA LYS A 808 -17.37 31.98 -25.96
C LYS A 808 -16.50 30.75 -26.17
N GLN A 809 -16.73 30.07 -27.30
CA GLN A 809 -15.84 29.05 -27.84
C GLN A 809 -15.46 29.43 -29.26
N TRP A 810 -14.20 29.27 -29.63
CA TRP A 810 -13.74 29.49 -31.01
C TRP A 810 -12.52 28.63 -31.32
N GLN A 811 -12.22 28.48 -32.61
CA GLN A 811 -11.03 27.81 -33.08
C GLN A 811 -10.10 28.84 -33.73
N LYS A 812 -8.79 28.74 -33.48
CA LYS A 812 -7.76 29.59 -34.09
C LYS A 812 -6.47 28.78 -34.22
N ASP A 813 -5.81 28.85 -35.37
CA ASP A 813 -4.51 28.20 -35.63
C ASP A 813 -4.51 26.69 -35.27
N GLY A 814 -5.61 25.99 -35.58
CA GLY A 814 -5.78 24.56 -35.29
C GLY A 814 -6.01 24.21 -33.82
N ARG A 815 -6.18 25.21 -32.94
CA ARG A 815 -6.41 25.07 -31.49
C ARG A 815 -7.82 25.51 -31.10
N ASN A 816 -8.37 24.90 -30.06
CA ASN A 816 -9.66 25.28 -29.49
C ASN A 816 -9.46 26.21 -28.31
N TYR A 817 -10.31 27.23 -28.20
CA TYR A 817 -10.29 28.24 -27.14
C TYR A 817 -11.66 28.31 -26.46
N PHE A 818 -11.64 28.41 -25.12
CA PHE A 818 -12.82 28.45 -24.28
C PHE A 818 -12.69 29.59 -23.27
N HIS A 819 -13.64 30.53 -23.29
CA HIS A 819 -13.71 31.61 -22.32
C HIS A 819 -14.78 31.29 -21.28
N TYR A 820 -14.37 31.10 -20.03
CA TYR A 820 -15.23 30.87 -18.88
C TYR A 820 -15.23 32.08 -17.95
N LYS A 821 -16.40 32.38 -17.38
CA LYS A 821 -16.56 33.45 -16.39
C LYS A 821 -17.55 33.04 -15.32
N MET A 822 -17.21 33.30 -14.06
CA MET A 822 -18.12 33.14 -12.94
C MET A 822 -19.06 34.35 -12.82
N ASP A 823 -20.32 34.10 -12.45
CA ASP A 823 -21.31 35.15 -12.21
C ASP A 823 -21.44 35.54 -10.72
N GLN A 824 -20.71 34.85 -9.85
CA GLN A 824 -20.62 35.05 -8.41
C GLN A 824 -19.16 34.90 -7.96
N LYS A 825 -18.82 35.40 -6.77
CA LYS A 825 -17.50 35.15 -6.18
C LYS A 825 -17.35 33.66 -5.83
N MET A 826 -16.12 33.17 -5.85
CA MET A 826 -15.76 31.80 -5.47
C MET A 826 -14.47 31.79 -4.64
N LEU A 827 -14.16 30.67 -4.00
CA LEU A 827 -12.84 30.49 -3.37
C LEU A 827 -11.73 30.56 -4.42
N ASN A 828 -10.53 31.00 -4.02
CA ASN A 828 -9.32 30.93 -4.86
C ASN A 828 -8.80 29.47 -4.99
N PHE A 829 -9.65 28.62 -5.56
CA PHE A 829 -9.46 27.19 -5.68
C PHE A 829 -10.16 26.72 -6.96
N TYR A 830 -9.38 26.49 -8.02
CA TYR A 830 -9.88 26.19 -9.36
C TYR A 830 -8.92 25.30 -10.15
N ALA A 831 -9.48 24.57 -11.12
CA ALA A 831 -8.76 23.63 -11.96
C ALA A 831 -8.93 23.89 -13.46
N PHE A 832 -8.00 23.36 -14.23
CA PHE A 832 -7.99 23.31 -15.69
C PHE A 832 -7.89 21.86 -16.12
N ASN A 833 -8.85 21.43 -16.94
CA ASN A 833 -8.93 20.07 -17.47
C ASN A 833 -8.86 20.12 -19.00
N SER A 834 -8.21 19.15 -19.63
CA SER A 834 -8.17 19.03 -21.10
C SER A 834 -8.11 17.58 -21.54
N ALA A 835 -9.11 17.14 -22.30
CA ALA A 835 -9.15 15.80 -22.88
C ALA A 835 -10.05 15.72 -24.11
N ARG A 836 -10.04 14.55 -24.74
CA ARG A 836 -11.08 14.11 -25.70
C ARG A 836 -12.27 13.56 -24.93
N TYR A 837 -13.21 14.43 -24.58
CA TYR A 837 -14.40 14.06 -23.83
C TYR A 837 -15.60 13.76 -24.73
N GLU A 838 -16.33 12.71 -24.38
CA GLU A 838 -17.76 12.59 -24.63
C GLU A 838 -18.53 13.29 -23.50
N ILE A 839 -19.77 13.70 -23.77
CA ILE A 839 -20.54 14.51 -22.80
C ILE A 839 -21.95 13.96 -22.65
N LYS A 840 -22.32 13.62 -21.41
CA LYS A 840 -23.71 13.38 -21.01
C LYS A 840 -24.31 14.65 -20.40
N ARG A 841 -25.46 15.10 -20.89
CA ARG A 841 -26.12 16.33 -20.43
C ARG A 841 -27.55 16.09 -20.00
N GLU A 842 -27.94 16.68 -18.88
CA GLU A 842 -29.32 16.76 -18.44
C GLU A 842 -29.65 18.13 -17.84
N LYS A 843 -30.94 18.47 -17.81
CA LYS A 843 -31.44 19.65 -17.09
C LYS A 843 -32.28 19.21 -15.90
N TRP A 844 -32.02 19.78 -14.74
CA TRP A 844 -32.78 19.53 -13.51
C TRP A 844 -33.09 20.85 -12.82
N ASN A 845 -34.38 21.20 -12.67
CA ASN A 845 -34.83 22.45 -12.03
C ASN A 845 -34.09 23.72 -12.54
N ASN A 846 -33.94 23.85 -13.87
CA ASN A 846 -33.19 24.91 -14.55
C ASN A 846 -31.66 24.91 -14.34
N LEU A 847 -31.10 23.89 -13.68
CA LEU A 847 -29.65 23.65 -13.59
C LEU A 847 -29.19 22.74 -14.74
N ASN A 848 -28.04 23.06 -15.34
CA ASN A 848 -27.39 22.18 -16.32
C ASN A 848 -26.47 21.20 -15.59
N LEU A 849 -26.71 19.90 -15.75
CA LEU A 849 -25.88 18.84 -15.20
C LEU A 849 -25.11 18.19 -16.35
N GLU A 850 -23.80 18.07 -16.21
CA GLU A 850 -22.95 17.50 -17.27
C GLU A 850 -21.93 16.52 -16.69
N ILE A 851 -21.65 15.45 -17.44
CA ILE A 851 -20.57 14.52 -17.15
C ILE A 851 -19.69 14.45 -18.40
N TYR A 852 -18.42 14.86 -18.25
CA TYR A 852 -17.38 14.78 -19.25
C TYR A 852 -16.57 13.51 -19.00
N TYR A 853 -16.57 12.59 -19.96
CA TYR A 853 -16.01 11.25 -19.76
C TYR A 853 -15.25 10.77 -21.00
N GLN A 854 -14.35 9.81 -20.80
CA GLN A 854 -13.62 9.10 -21.82
C GLN A 854 -14.53 8.04 -22.46
N LYS A 855 -14.55 7.99 -23.78
CA LYS A 855 -15.31 6.97 -24.53
C LYS A 855 -14.92 5.55 -24.08
N GLY A 856 -15.90 4.71 -23.77
CA GLY A 856 -15.70 3.38 -23.20
C GLY A 856 -15.96 3.28 -21.69
N HIS A 857 -16.17 4.42 -21.01
CA HIS A 857 -16.45 4.51 -19.57
C HIS A 857 -17.92 4.85 -19.26
N GLU A 858 -18.84 4.38 -20.10
CA GLU A 858 -20.28 4.69 -19.98
C GLU A 858 -20.98 4.00 -18.78
N TYR A 859 -20.30 3.08 -18.09
CA TYR A 859 -20.90 2.14 -17.13
C TYR A 859 -21.74 2.77 -16.02
N ASN A 860 -21.32 3.93 -15.49
CA ASN A 860 -21.92 4.54 -14.29
C ASN A 860 -22.52 5.92 -14.53
N LEU A 861 -22.63 6.37 -15.78
CA LEU A 861 -23.03 7.75 -16.07
C LEU A 861 -24.45 8.10 -15.58
N ASP A 862 -25.42 7.19 -15.73
CA ASP A 862 -26.79 7.37 -15.21
C ASP A 862 -26.81 7.50 -13.69
N ARG A 863 -26.10 6.60 -13.00
CA ARG A 863 -25.98 6.57 -11.54
C ARG A 863 -25.34 7.84 -10.98
N MET A 864 -24.24 8.30 -11.58
CA MET A 864 -23.60 9.56 -11.19
C MET A 864 -24.52 10.76 -11.46
N MET A 865 -25.26 10.76 -12.57
CA MET A 865 -26.22 11.81 -12.89
C MET A 865 -27.41 11.84 -11.92
N GLU A 866 -27.88 10.67 -11.47
CA GLU A 866 -28.92 10.54 -10.47
C GLU A 866 -28.45 10.99 -9.09
N ALA A 867 -27.22 10.62 -8.70
CA ALA A 867 -26.58 11.10 -7.47
C ALA A 867 -26.56 12.63 -7.43
N LEU A 868 -26.13 13.31 -8.51
CA LEU A 868 -26.17 14.77 -8.59
C LEU A 868 -27.56 15.33 -8.30
N LYS A 869 -28.61 14.79 -8.93
CA LYS A 869 -30.00 15.28 -8.74
C LYS A 869 -30.48 15.07 -7.31
N LYS A 870 -30.24 13.89 -6.72
CA LYS A 870 -30.69 13.54 -5.36
C LYS A 870 -29.94 14.34 -4.31
N SER A 871 -28.63 14.52 -4.46
CA SER A 871 -27.82 15.40 -3.64
C SER A 871 -28.28 16.85 -3.73
N LEU A 872 -28.47 17.39 -4.93
CA LEU A 872 -28.98 18.74 -5.14
C LEU A 872 -30.36 18.93 -4.47
N ALA A 873 -31.27 17.96 -4.61
CA ALA A 873 -32.58 18.00 -3.97
C ALA A 873 -32.47 18.06 -2.44
N TYR A 874 -31.74 17.11 -1.85
CA TYR A 874 -31.62 16.99 -0.40
C TYR A 874 -30.87 18.18 0.22
N TYR A 875 -29.74 18.60 -0.35
CA TYR A 875 -28.94 19.71 0.17
C TYR A 875 -29.65 21.06 0.01
N SER A 876 -30.36 21.27 -1.11
CA SER A 876 -31.13 22.50 -1.32
C SER A 876 -32.27 22.66 -0.33
N GLU A 877 -32.96 21.57 -0.01
CA GLU A 877 -34.04 21.56 0.99
C GLU A 877 -33.50 21.83 2.41
N ASN A 878 -32.44 21.11 2.79
CA ASN A 878 -31.98 21.02 4.17
C ASN A 878 -30.96 22.10 4.55
N PHE A 879 -30.09 22.55 3.65
CA PHE A 879 -28.99 23.47 3.98
C PHE A 879 -29.15 24.86 3.36
N GLY A 880 -29.87 24.97 2.24
CA GLY A 880 -30.15 26.24 1.55
C GLY A 880 -29.89 26.13 0.04
N PRO A 881 -30.21 27.16 -0.76
CA PRO A 881 -30.15 27.06 -2.21
C PRO A 881 -28.71 26.86 -2.74
N TYR A 882 -28.59 26.05 -3.80
CA TYR A 882 -27.35 25.93 -4.58
C TYR A 882 -27.01 27.25 -5.29
N GLN A 883 -25.75 27.66 -5.22
CA GLN A 883 -25.30 29.00 -5.64
C GLN A 883 -24.96 29.13 -7.14
N HIS A 884 -24.91 28.03 -7.89
CA HIS A 884 -24.52 28.04 -9.31
C HIS A 884 -25.66 27.54 -10.22
N LYS A 885 -25.54 27.77 -11.53
CA LYS A 885 -26.53 27.35 -12.55
C LYS A 885 -26.16 26.03 -13.25
N GLN A 886 -25.07 25.40 -12.85
CA GLN A 886 -24.60 24.14 -13.42
C GLN A 886 -23.78 23.33 -12.40
N ALA A 887 -23.69 22.03 -12.60
CA ALA A 887 -22.73 21.16 -11.91
C ALA A 887 -22.13 20.17 -12.92
N ARG A 888 -20.81 20.01 -12.91
CA ARG A 888 -20.09 19.22 -13.91
C ARG A 888 -19.16 18.20 -13.26
N ILE A 889 -19.27 16.94 -13.65
CA ILE A 889 -18.29 15.89 -13.33
C ILE A 889 -17.31 15.78 -14.50
N ILE A 890 -16.01 15.71 -14.22
CA ILE A 890 -14.97 15.75 -15.26
C ILE A 890 -13.97 14.62 -15.05
N GLU A 891 -13.90 13.69 -15.97
CA GLU A 891 -12.98 12.57 -15.84
C GLU A 891 -11.51 12.96 -16.05
N PHE A 892 -10.60 12.38 -15.26
CA PHE A 892 -9.15 12.46 -15.45
C PHE A 892 -8.46 11.10 -15.24
N PRO A 893 -7.24 10.89 -15.78
CA PRO A 893 -6.52 9.62 -15.77
C PRO A 893 -6.13 9.14 -14.37
N ASN A 894 -6.12 7.83 -14.15
CA ASN A 894 -5.65 7.25 -12.88
C ASN A 894 -4.18 7.58 -12.58
N THR A 895 -3.39 7.86 -13.62
CA THR A 895 -1.97 8.23 -13.53
C THR A 895 -1.74 9.63 -12.95
N MET A 896 -2.79 10.46 -12.85
CA MET A 896 -2.75 11.76 -12.16
C MET A 896 -3.35 11.72 -10.76
N GLY A 897 -3.82 10.54 -10.30
CA GLY A 897 -4.38 10.34 -8.96
C GLY A 897 -5.61 9.42 -8.96
N THR A 898 -5.98 8.92 -7.78
CA THR A 898 -7.18 8.11 -7.55
C THR A 898 -8.06 8.78 -6.49
N PHE A 899 -8.66 9.91 -6.86
CA PHE A 899 -9.51 10.72 -5.99
C PHE A 899 -10.52 11.52 -6.83
N ALA A 900 -11.49 12.12 -6.16
CA ALA A 900 -12.35 13.17 -6.70
C ALA A 900 -12.11 14.47 -5.91
N GLN A 901 -12.42 15.62 -6.52
CA GLN A 901 -12.20 16.91 -5.87
C GLN A 901 -13.23 17.96 -6.30
N ALA A 902 -13.91 18.60 -5.35
CA ALA A 902 -14.91 19.61 -5.63
C ALA A 902 -14.34 21.04 -5.74
N PHE A 903 -14.39 21.61 -6.95
CA PHE A 903 -14.21 23.05 -7.21
C PHE A 903 -15.57 23.72 -7.43
N ALA A 904 -15.60 25.05 -7.60
CA ALA A 904 -16.85 25.76 -7.87
C ALA A 904 -17.49 25.29 -9.18
N ASN A 905 -18.69 24.70 -9.11
CA ASN A 905 -19.45 24.11 -10.22
C ASN A 905 -18.77 23.00 -11.06
N THR A 906 -17.58 22.54 -10.69
CA THR A 906 -16.83 21.47 -11.38
C THR A 906 -16.20 20.51 -10.39
N MET A 907 -16.34 19.21 -10.65
CA MET A 907 -15.81 18.14 -9.79
C MET A 907 -15.03 17.16 -10.67
N PRO A 908 -13.68 17.27 -10.75
CA PRO A 908 -12.86 16.27 -11.42
C PRO A 908 -12.86 14.92 -10.67
N PHE A 909 -12.93 13.83 -11.41
CA PHE A 909 -13.00 12.44 -10.93
C PHE A 909 -11.98 11.58 -11.68
N SER A 910 -11.19 10.79 -10.95
CA SER A 910 -10.32 9.79 -11.56
C SER A 910 -11.13 8.71 -12.31
N GLU A 911 -10.65 8.25 -13.45
CA GLU A 911 -11.24 7.10 -14.17
C GLU A 911 -11.30 5.83 -13.30
N ALA A 912 -10.45 5.75 -12.28
CA ALA A 912 -10.41 4.66 -11.31
C ALA A 912 -11.37 4.84 -10.10
N ILE A 913 -12.06 5.98 -9.96
CA ILE A 913 -12.94 6.29 -8.82
C ILE A 913 -14.39 6.56 -9.25
N GLY A 914 -15.03 5.51 -9.77
CA GLY A 914 -16.48 5.45 -9.96
C GLY A 914 -16.91 5.11 -11.37
N PHE A 915 -16.18 5.55 -12.40
CA PHE A 915 -16.51 5.27 -13.80
C PHE A 915 -16.54 3.78 -14.12
N ILE A 916 -15.57 3.01 -13.60
CA ILE A 916 -15.46 1.56 -13.79
C ILE A 916 -16.05 0.72 -12.64
N ALA A 917 -16.88 1.29 -11.77
CA ALA A 917 -17.51 0.53 -10.69
C ALA A 917 -18.50 -0.51 -11.23
N ASP A 918 -18.45 -1.73 -10.73
CA ASP A 918 -19.42 -2.78 -11.02
C ASP A 918 -20.37 -2.90 -9.81
N VAL A 919 -21.29 -1.93 -9.72
CA VAL A 919 -22.27 -1.85 -8.64
C VAL A 919 -23.34 -2.91 -8.86
N ASP A 920 -23.32 -3.95 -8.02
CA ASP A 920 -24.37 -4.96 -7.97
C ASP A 920 -25.53 -4.46 -7.09
N GLU A 921 -26.61 -4.02 -7.73
CA GLU A 921 -27.83 -3.58 -7.04
C GLU A 921 -28.49 -4.72 -6.24
N ASP A 922 -28.22 -5.98 -6.61
CA ASP A 922 -28.73 -7.17 -5.92
C ASP A 922 -27.91 -7.54 -4.67
N ASP A 923 -26.69 -7.00 -4.48
CA ASP A 923 -25.88 -7.25 -3.28
C ASP A 923 -26.19 -6.25 -2.15
N PRO A 924 -26.92 -6.66 -1.08
CA PRO A 924 -27.21 -5.78 0.05
C PRO A 924 -25.96 -5.39 0.85
N ASN A 925 -24.82 -6.04 0.59
CA ASN A 925 -23.54 -5.71 1.20
C ASN A 925 -22.71 -4.77 0.32
N GLY A 926 -23.04 -4.56 -0.95
CA GLY A 926 -22.35 -3.61 -1.82
C GLY A 926 -22.65 -2.16 -1.41
N VAL A 927 -21.63 -1.31 -1.39
CA VAL A 927 -21.79 0.15 -1.24
C VAL A 927 -21.80 0.76 -2.63
N ASP A 928 -22.86 1.48 -3.00
CA ASP A 928 -22.83 2.32 -4.20
C ASP A 928 -21.87 3.52 -3.99
N TYR A 929 -20.58 3.26 -4.15
CA TYR A 929 -19.54 4.26 -3.94
C TYR A 929 -19.49 5.33 -5.03
N PRO A 930 -19.78 5.07 -6.33
CA PRO A 930 -19.94 6.16 -7.31
C PRO A 930 -20.99 7.16 -6.84
N PHE A 931 -22.14 6.67 -6.38
CA PHE A 931 -23.21 7.53 -5.86
C PHE A 931 -22.78 8.26 -4.58
N SER A 932 -22.13 7.55 -3.65
CA SER A 932 -21.61 8.11 -2.40
C SER A 932 -20.61 9.25 -2.64
N VAL A 933 -19.59 9.01 -3.48
CA VAL A 933 -18.54 9.99 -3.77
C VAL A 933 -19.12 11.19 -4.49
N VAL A 934 -19.99 11.00 -5.50
CA VAL A 934 -20.69 12.13 -6.14
C VAL A 934 -21.51 12.93 -5.12
N SER A 935 -22.18 12.24 -4.19
CA SER A 935 -22.93 12.91 -3.13
C SER A 935 -22.03 13.71 -2.19
N HIS A 936 -20.84 13.19 -1.88
CA HIS A 936 -19.83 13.87 -1.08
C HIS A 936 -19.28 15.12 -1.78
N GLU A 937 -18.81 14.99 -3.02
CA GLU A 937 -18.26 16.11 -3.79
C GLU A 937 -19.32 17.20 -4.03
N MET A 938 -20.58 16.81 -4.22
CA MET A 938 -21.68 17.76 -4.36
C MET A 938 -21.98 18.48 -3.03
N ALA A 939 -21.78 17.83 -1.88
CA ALA A 939 -21.98 18.44 -0.56
C ALA A 939 -20.97 19.55 -0.28
N HIS A 940 -19.76 19.44 -0.82
CA HIS A 940 -18.74 20.50 -0.70
C HIS A 940 -19.19 21.85 -1.27
N GLN A 941 -20.18 21.85 -2.16
CA GLN A 941 -20.73 23.11 -2.68
C GLN A 941 -21.40 23.95 -1.57
N TRP A 942 -21.82 23.34 -0.47
CA TRP A 942 -22.24 24.03 0.77
C TRP A 942 -21.10 24.06 1.79
N TRP A 943 -20.43 22.93 2.01
CA TRP A 943 -19.37 22.77 3.00
C TRP A 943 -17.98 23.00 2.37
N ALA A 944 -17.32 24.09 2.72
CA ALA A 944 -16.23 24.78 2.03
C ALA A 944 -16.71 25.90 1.09
N HIS A 945 -17.48 25.61 0.03
CA HIS A 945 -17.79 26.64 -0.99
C HIS A 945 -18.86 27.67 -0.57
N GLN A 946 -19.68 27.39 0.45
CA GLN A 946 -20.51 28.42 1.12
C GLN A 946 -20.03 28.68 2.55
N VAL A 947 -19.75 27.62 3.31
CA VAL A 947 -19.28 27.69 4.71
C VAL A 947 -17.86 27.17 4.77
N ILE A 948 -16.88 28.05 4.97
CA ILE A 948 -15.47 27.67 5.06
C ILE A 948 -14.92 27.88 6.47
N GLY A 949 -14.16 26.91 6.96
CA GLY A 949 -13.46 27.01 8.24
C GLY A 949 -12.20 27.89 8.16
N ALA A 950 -11.93 28.60 9.24
CA ALA A 950 -10.64 29.26 9.50
C ALA A 950 -9.47 28.25 9.47
N ASN A 951 -8.23 28.71 9.22
CA ASN A 951 -7.03 27.88 9.25
C ASN A 951 -6.59 27.50 10.68
N VAL A 952 -7.43 26.74 11.38
CA VAL A 952 -7.25 26.38 12.80
C VAL A 952 -7.66 24.93 13.05
N LYS A 953 -7.31 24.39 14.21
CA LYS A 953 -7.80 23.09 14.71
C LYS A 953 -9.33 23.02 14.57
N GLY A 954 -9.82 21.90 14.04
CA GLY A 954 -11.23 21.66 13.79
C GLY A 954 -11.78 22.18 12.47
N ALA A 955 -10.99 22.86 11.62
CA ALA A 955 -11.45 23.43 10.36
C ALA A 955 -12.19 22.41 9.47
N THR A 956 -11.60 21.22 9.32
CA THR A 956 -12.14 20.16 8.45
C THR A 956 -13.35 19.41 9.02
N LEU A 957 -13.76 19.71 10.26
CA LEU A 957 -15.11 19.35 10.73
C LEU A 957 -16.18 20.02 9.87
N LEU A 958 -15.92 21.28 9.47
CA LEU A 958 -16.88 22.09 8.72
C LEU A 958 -16.92 21.77 7.22
N SER A 959 -15.87 21.15 6.68
CA SER A 959 -15.78 20.78 5.25
C SER A 959 -15.99 19.28 5.03
N GLU A 960 -15.16 18.43 5.64
CA GLU A 960 -15.12 16.99 5.37
C GLU A 960 -16.18 16.24 6.16
N SER A 961 -16.27 16.47 7.47
CA SER A 961 -17.22 15.72 8.31
C SER A 961 -18.66 16.05 7.95
N LEU A 962 -18.98 17.33 7.70
CA LEU A 962 -20.32 17.73 7.25
C LEU A 962 -20.66 17.21 5.85
N SER A 963 -19.67 17.10 4.95
CA SER A 963 -19.86 16.49 3.63
C SER A 963 -20.11 14.98 3.71
N GLU A 964 -19.39 14.27 4.59
CA GLU A 964 -19.66 12.86 4.91
C GLU A 964 -21.04 12.65 5.50
N TYR A 965 -21.44 13.46 6.49
CA TYR A 965 -22.79 13.39 7.05
C TYR A 965 -23.85 13.58 5.96
N SER A 966 -23.61 14.55 5.07
CA SER A 966 -24.52 14.88 3.99
C SER A 966 -24.65 13.73 2.99
N SER A 967 -23.54 13.13 2.56
CA SER A 967 -23.54 11.98 1.65
C SER A 967 -24.23 10.76 2.27
N LEU A 968 -23.97 10.47 3.55
CA LEU A 968 -24.62 9.38 4.28
C LEU A 968 -26.14 9.55 4.33
N LYS A 969 -26.66 10.78 4.45
CA LYS A 969 -28.11 11.00 4.45
C LYS A 969 -28.77 10.85 3.09
N VAL A 970 -28.07 11.21 2.01
CA VAL A 970 -28.57 10.93 0.65
C VAL A 970 -28.60 9.41 0.43
N LEU A 971 -27.54 8.70 0.84
CA LEU A 971 -27.48 7.23 0.79
C LEU A 971 -28.56 6.56 1.65
N GLU A 972 -28.80 7.05 2.87
CA GLU A 972 -29.83 6.53 3.76
C GLU A 972 -31.24 6.68 3.15
N LYS A 973 -31.51 7.80 2.46
CA LYS A 973 -32.78 8.03 1.77
C LYS A 973 -32.96 7.13 0.55
N GLU A 974 -31.87 6.86 -0.15
CA GLU A 974 -31.88 6.02 -1.34
C GLU A 974 -32.00 4.54 -1.01
N TYR A 975 -31.11 4.07 -0.14
CA TYR A 975 -30.91 2.65 0.13
C TYR A 975 -31.52 2.19 1.45
N GLY A 976 -31.94 3.11 2.31
CA GLY A 976 -32.52 2.83 3.62
C GLY A 976 -31.49 2.71 4.75
N LYS A 977 -32.00 2.77 5.98
CA LYS A 977 -31.20 2.75 7.22
C LYS A 977 -30.34 1.50 7.43
N PHE A 978 -30.71 0.36 6.84
CA PHE A 978 -30.01 -0.89 7.08
C PHE A 978 -28.61 -0.91 6.45
N GLN A 979 -28.40 -0.27 5.29
CA GLN A 979 -27.06 -0.14 4.70
C GLN A 979 -26.14 0.72 5.57
N MET A 980 -26.70 1.69 6.32
CA MET A 980 -25.91 2.57 7.19
C MET A 980 -25.14 1.81 8.26
N ARG A 981 -25.63 0.65 8.72
CA ARG A 981 -24.87 -0.20 9.67
C ARG A 981 -23.49 -0.56 9.13
N LYS A 982 -23.39 -0.92 7.85
CA LYS A 982 -22.11 -1.32 7.23
C LYS A 982 -21.19 -0.11 7.12
N PHE A 983 -21.69 1.01 6.60
CA PHE A 983 -20.92 2.25 6.50
C PHE A 983 -20.40 2.72 7.86
N LEU A 984 -21.24 2.70 8.90
CA LEU A 984 -20.85 3.08 10.25
C LEU A 984 -19.85 2.08 10.84
N LYS A 985 -20.01 0.78 10.61
CA LYS A 985 -19.01 -0.23 11.01
C LYS A 985 -17.66 0.01 10.32
N ASP A 986 -17.66 0.27 9.02
CA ASP A 986 -16.45 0.54 8.24
C ASP A 986 -15.79 1.86 8.66
N ALA A 987 -16.58 2.88 8.99
CA ALA A 987 -16.12 4.12 9.58
C ALA A 987 -15.51 3.88 10.97
N LEU A 988 -16.15 3.10 11.83
CA LEU A 988 -15.64 2.75 13.15
C LEU A 988 -14.32 1.99 13.07
N GLU A 989 -14.25 0.93 12.26
CA GLU A 989 -12.99 0.22 12.04
C GLU A 989 -11.90 1.13 11.45
N GLY A 990 -12.27 2.03 10.52
CA GLY A 990 -11.37 3.00 9.92
C GLY A 990 -10.80 3.98 10.94
N TYR A 991 -11.63 4.50 11.84
CA TYR A 991 -11.23 5.36 12.94
C TYR A 991 -10.29 4.62 13.90
N LEU A 992 -10.69 3.44 14.39
CA LEU A 992 -9.90 2.65 15.35
C LEU A 992 -8.54 2.25 14.77
N LYS A 993 -8.47 1.84 13.50
CA LYS A 993 -7.20 1.53 12.82
C LYS A 993 -6.36 2.77 12.60
N GLY A 994 -6.95 3.91 12.26
CA GLY A 994 -6.21 5.17 12.06
C GLY A 994 -5.44 5.61 13.30
N ARG A 995 -6.07 5.49 14.48
CA ARG A 995 -5.48 5.81 15.78
C ARG A 995 -4.20 5.02 16.09
N THR A 996 -4.07 3.81 15.55
CA THR A 996 -2.87 2.97 15.78
C THR A 996 -1.61 3.52 15.11
N ARG A 997 -1.76 4.50 14.21
CA ARG A 997 -0.69 5.14 13.43
C ARG A 997 -0.56 6.64 13.68
N GLU A 998 -1.27 7.16 14.68
CA GLU A 998 -1.30 8.60 14.99
C GLU A 998 0.06 9.09 15.48
N TRP A 999 0.82 9.79 14.63
CA TRP A 999 2.23 10.00 14.92
C TRP A 999 2.54 11.12 15.93
N LYS A 1000 1.59 12.01 16.23
CA LYS A 1000 1.82 13.12 17.19
C LYS A 1000 0.91 12.98 18.39
N GLU A 1001 -0.37 13.20 18.17
CA GLU A 1001 -1.40 13.09 19.19
C GLU A 1001 -2.77 12.95 18.56
N GLU A 1002 -3.64 12.20 19.22
CA GLU A 1002 -5.03 12.10 18.82
C GLU A 1002 -5.80 13.30 19.36
N ASN A 1003 -6.59 13.94 18.50
CA ASN A 1003 -7.44 15.06 18.87
C ASN A 1003 -8.94 14.67 18.88
N PRO A 1004 -9.76 15.30 19.75
CA PRO A 1004 -11.21 15.26 19.61
C PRO A 1004 -11.66 15.81 18.24
N LEU A 1005 -12.87 15.46 17.80
CA LEU A 1005 -13.37 15.87 16.48
C LEU A 1005 -13.41 17.40 16.32
N MET A 1006 -13.75 18.11 17.40
CA MET A 1006 -13.77 19.57 17.46
C MET A 1006 -12.41 20.23 17.26
N TYR A 1007 -11.32 19.53 17.55
CA TYR A 1007 -9.95 20.04 17.52
C TYR A 1007 -9.06 19.30 16.51
N ASN A 1008 -9.66 18.59 15.57
CA ASN A 1008 -8.92 17.76 14.62
C ASN A 1008 -7.95 18.61 13.76
N GLU A 1009 -6.78 18.07 13.48
CA GLU A 1009 -5.69 18.77 12.76
C GLU A 1009 -5.57 18.26 11.31
N ASN A 1010 -6.67 18.25 10.56
CA ASN A 1010 -6.71 17.66 9.20
C ASN A 1010 -6.40 16.15 9.18
N GLN A 1011 -6.76 15.45 10.26
CA GLN A 1011 -6.53 14.02 10.45
C GLN A 1011 -7.64 13.21 9.77
N GLN A 1012 -7.34 12.52 8.65
CA GLN A 1012 -8.34 11.79 7.84
C GLN A 1012 -9.18 10.77 8.61
N TYR A 1013 -8.55 10.01 9.52
CA TYR A 1013 -9.28 9.05 10.35
C TYR A 1013 -10.23 9.74 11.35
N ILE A 1014 -10.05 11.04 11.63
CA ILE A 1014 -10.96 11.82 12.47
C ILE A 1014 -12.03 12.47 11.60
N HIS A 1015 -11.69 13.36 10.66
CA HIS A 1015 -12.72 14.13 9.97
C HIS A 1015 -13.60 13.31 9.01
N TYR A 1016 -13.12 12.19 8.44
CA TYR A 1016 -13.96 11.33 7.61
C TYR A 1016 -14.61 10.23 8.46
N LYS A 1017 -13.81 9.48 9.23
CA LYS A 1017 -14.27 8.26 9.90
C LYS A 1017 -14.96 8.54 11.24
N LYS A 1018 -14.35 9.30 12.15
CA LYS A 1018 -15.04 9.75 13.38
C LYS A 1018 -16.15 10.75 13.04
N GLY A 1019 -15.93 11.64 12.08
CA GLY A 1019 -16.88 12.67 11.66
C GLY A 1019 -18.21 12.08 11.17
N SER A 1020 -18.17 11.06 10.30
CA SER A 1020 -19.35 10.34 9.85
C SER A 1020 -20.14 9.73 11.01
N LEU A 1021 -19.49 8.98 11.90
CA LEU A 1021 -20.12 8.38 13.08
C LEU A 1021 -20.79 9.42 13.97
N VAL A 1022 -20.04 10.46 14.35
CA VAL A 1022 -20.48 11.47 15.31
C VAL A 1022 -21.67 12.25 14.77
N LEU A 1023 -21.59 12.75 13.53
CA LEU A 1023 -22.66 13.58 12.97
C LEU A 1023 -23.90 12.75 12.63
N TYR A 1024 -23.72 11.50 12.20
CA TYR A 1024 -24.84 10.58 12.01
C TYR A 1024 -25.54 10.28 13.34
N ALA A 1025 -24.78 10.01 14.41
CA ALA A 1025 -25.33 9.80 15.75
C ALA A 1025 -26.05 11.05 16.28
N MET A 1026 -25.48 12.25 16.13
CA MET A 1026 -26.15 13.50 16.53
C MET A 1026 -27.49 13.69 15.81
N SER A 1027 -27.52 13.46 14.50
CA SER A 1027 -28.75 13.55 13.70
C SER A 1027 -29.82 12.56 14.15
N ASP A 1028 -29.43 11.33 14.50
CA ASP A 1028 -30.36 10.30 14.98
C ASP A 1028 -30.87 10.59 16.41
N TYR A 1029 -30.03 11.12 17.30
CA TYR A 1029 -30.41 11.44 18.68
C TYR A 1029 -31.28 12.70 18.80
N LEU A 1030 -31.01 13.74 18.00
CA LEU A 1030 -31.78 14.98 17.98
C LEU A 1030 -33.00 14.91 17.05
N GLY A 1031 -33.01 13.94 16.13
CA GLY A 1031 -33.92 13.85 14.99
C GLY A 1031 -33.40 14.63 13.79
N GLU A 1032 -33.40 13.98 12.61
CA GLU A 1032 -32.81 14.51 11.37
C GLU A 1032 -33.30 15.92 11.04
N LYS A 1033 -34.61 16.15 11.15
CA LYS A 1033 -35.21 17.46 10.86
C LYS A 1033 -34.67 18.56 11.79
N ASN A 1034 -34.56 18.29 13.09
CA ASN A 1034 -34.07 19.27 14.06
C ASN A 1034 -32.59 19.56 13.84
N PHE A 1035 -31.80 18.51 13.60
CA PHE A 1035 -30.38 18.65 13.32
C PHE A 1035 -30.14 19.41 12.01
N ASN A 1036 -30.83 19.07 10.93
CA ASN A 1036 -30.72 19.78 9.65
C ASN A 1036 -31.21 21.23 9.74
N ASN A 1037 -32.25 21.52 10.52
CA ASN A 1037 -32.68 22.90 10.78
C ASN A 1037 -31.58 23.73 11.46
N MET A 1038 -30.88 23.14 12.45
CA MET A 1038 -29.72 23.77 13.09
C MET A 1038 -28.59 24.00 12.08
N LEU A 1039 -28.29 23.02 11.21
CA LEU A 1039 -27.32 23.20 10.13
C LEU A 1039 -27.71 24.32 9.18
N LYS A 1040 -28.99 24.41 8.81
CA LYS A 1040 -29.54 25.48 7.94
C LYS A 1040 -29.39 26.86 8.56
N GLU A 1041 -29.66 26.98 9.86
CA GLU A 1041 -29.48 28.21 10.62
C GLU A 1041 -28.00 28.60 10.65
N PHE A 1042 -27.11 27.63 10.93
CA PHE A 1042 -25.68 27.85 10.92
C PHE A 1042 -25.18 28.34 9.54
N VAL A 1043 -25.55 27.65 8.45
CA VAL A 1043 -25.22 28.08 7.08
C VAL A 1043 -25.72 29.51 6.83
N SER A 1044 -26.95 29.83 7.20
CA SER A 1044 -27.52 31.17 7.00
C SER A 1044 -26.74 32.26 7.75
N LYS A 1045 -26.08 31.91 8.87
CA LYS A 1045 -25.28 32.83 9.67
C LYS A 1045 -23.88 33.09 9.09
N VAL A 1046 -23.23 32.09 8.51
CA VAL A 1046 -21.80 32.16 8.14
C VAL A 1046 -21.52 31.99 6.64
N LYS A 1047 -22.55 31.80 5.81
CA LYS A 1047 -22.41 31.64 4.36
C LYS A 1047 -21.72 32.86 3.73
N PHE A 1048 -20.67 32.59 2.95
CA PHE A 1048 -19.84 33.59 2.27
C PHE A 1048 -19.26 34.67 3.20
N GLN A 1049 -19.07 34.32 4.48
CA GLN A 1049 -18.43 35.19 5.46
C GLN A 1049 -17.01 35.56 5.02
N ASP A 1050 -16.65 36.85 5.13
CA ASP A 1050 -15.27 37.32 5.07
C ASP A 1050 -14.58 37.13 6.43
N ALA A 1051 -13.25 37.29 6.48
CA ALA A 1051 -12.49 37.22 7.73
C ALA A 1051 -13.08 38.11 8.86
N PRO A 1052 -13.10 37.65 10.14
CA PRO A 1052 -12.60 36.37 10.60
C PRO A 1052 -13.54 35.22 10.23
N TYR A 1053 -12.99 34.12 9.70
CA TYR A 1053 -13.78 32.95 9.31
C TYR A 1053 -14.30 32.20 10.55
N THR A 1054 -15.40 31.45 10.34
CA THR A 1054 -16.01 30.60 11.37
C THR A 1054 -15.05 29.48 11.79
N ASN A 1055 -15.25 28.92 12.98
CA ASN A 1055 -14.46 27.80 13.49
C ASN A 1055 -15.35 26.68 14.07
N SER A 1056 -14.71 25.58 14.47
CA SER A 1056 -15.40 24.43 15.07
C SER A 1056 -16.06 24.75 16.42
N ILE A 1057 -15.49 25.67 17.21
CA ILE A 1057 -16.06 26.09 18.50
C ILE A 1057 -17.41 26.77 18.30
N GLU A 1058 -17.51 27.67 17.33
CA GLU A 1058 -18.76 28.35 17.00
C GLU A 1058 -19.82 27.36 16.54
N PHE A 1059 -19.45 26.37 15.72
CA PHE A 1059 -20.34 25.29 15.30
C PHE A 1059 -20.81 24.42 16.48
N VAL A 1060 -19.89 23.94 17.32
CA VAL A 1060 -20.22 23.07 18.46
C VAL A 1060 -21.05 23.82 19.50
N ASN A 1061 -20.76 25.10 19.75
CA ASN A 1061 -21.60 25.91 20.65
C ASN A 1061 -23.01 26.13 20.09
N HIS A 1062 -23.14 26.31 18.77
CA HIS A 1062 -24.44 26.39 18.12
C HIS A 1062 -25.21 25.06 18.17
N LEU A 1063 -24.50 23.94 18.04
CA LEU A 1063 -25.07 22.61 18.26
C LEU A 1063 -25.53 22.42 19.72
N LYS A 1064 -24.73 22.87 20.69
CA LYS A 1064 -25.08 22.80 22.13
C LYS A 1064 -26.36 23.58 22.44
N SER A 1065 -26.54 24.79 21.91
CA SER A 1065 -27.76 25.57 22.17
C SER A 1065 -29.03 24.90 21.61
N HIS A 1066 -28.88 24.02 20.63
CA HIS A 1066 -29.96 23.23 20.03
C HIS A 1066 -30.07 21.81 20.60
N THR A 1067 -29.22 21.44 21.55
CA THR A 1067 -29.21 20.13 22.18
C THR A 1067 -29.94 20.20 23.54
N PRO A 1068 -30.96 19.38 23.80
CA PRO A 1068 -31.63 19.34 25.10
C PRO A 1068 -30.67 18.98 26.24
N ASP A 1069 -30.94 19.47 27.47
CA ASP A 1069 -30.12 19.21 28.66
C ASP A 1069 -29.82 17.72 28.89
N SER A 1070 -30.80 16.86 28.59
CA SER A 1070 -30.66 15.40 28.72
C SER A 1070 -29.64 14.77 27.76
N LEU A 1071 -29.24 15.48 26.70
CA LEU A 1071 -28.31 15.02 25.66
C LEU A 1071 -27.02 15.84 25.58
N GLN A 1072 -26.81 16.82 26.46
CA GLN A 1072 -25.58 17.64 26.48
C GLN A 1072 -24.30 16.82 26.66
N TYR A 1073 -24.39 15.69 27.37
CA TYR A 1073 -23.26 14.75 27.52
C TYR A 1073 -22.76 14.24 26.16
N LEU A 1074 -23.65 14.06 25.18
CA LEU A 1074 -23.32 13.51 23.87
C LEU A 1074 -22.42 14.47 23.10
N VAL A 1075 -22.67 15.79 23.19
CA VAL A 1075 -21.80 16.79 22.56
C VAL A 1075 -20.41 16.75 23.17
N ASN A 1076 -20.31 16.63 24.50
CA ASN A 1076 -19.03 16.51 25.19
C ASN A 1076 -18.27 15.25 24.73
N ASP A 1077 -18.92 14.10 24.74
CA ASP A 1077 -18.28 12.82 24.42
C ASP A 1077 -17.91 12.68 22.94
N MET A 1078 -18.71 13.24 22.02
CA MET A 1078 -18.52 13.08 20.58
C MET A 1078 -17.62 14.15 19.93
N PHE A 1079 -17.67 15.39 20.42
CA PHE A 1079 -16.91 16.51 19.83
C PHE A 1079 -15.72 16.93 20.66
N GLU A 1080 -15.90 17.07 21.99
CA GLU A 1080 -14.94 17.75 22.86
C GLU A 1080 -13.91 16.80 23.47
N THR A 1081 -14.25 15.52 23.60
CA THR A 1081 -13.35 14.51 24.14
C THR A 1081 -13.14 13.33 23.19
N ILE A 1082 -12.17 12.49 23.54
CA ILE A 1082 -11.94 11.21 22.88
C ILE A 1082 -12.58 10.14 23.77
N THR A 1083 -13.87 9.90 23.56
CA THR A 1083 -14.64 8.90 24.32
C THR A 1083 -14.78 7.62 23.50
N LEU A 1084 -14.49 6.48 24.13
CA LEU A 1084 -14.79 5.16 23.60
C LEU A 1084 -15.75 4.43 24.52
N TYR A 1085 -16.58 3.59 23.91
CA TYR A 1085 -17.49 2.68 24.57
C TYR A 1085 -16.98 1.24 24.45
N ASP A 1086 -17.48 0.40 25.34
CA ASP A 1086 -17.39 -1.05 25.33
C ASP A 1086 -18.78 -1.55 25.76
N ASN A 1087 -19.61 -1.80 24.74
CA ASN A 1087 -20.99 -2.25 24.85
C ASN A 1087 -21.07 -3.72 24.47
N LYS A 1088 -21.75 -4.53 25.28
CA LYS A 1088 -21.75 -5.98 25.06
C LYS A 1088 -23.04 -6.65 25.47
N VAL A 1089 -23.58 -7.52 24.62
CA VAL A 1089 -24.70 -8.39 25.00
C VAL A 1089 -24.17 -9.63 25.75
N GLU A 1090 -24.45 -9.70 27.04
CA GLU A 1090 -24.03 -10.83 27.87
C GLU A 1090 -24.94 -12.05 27.69
N ASN A 1091 -26.25 -11.89 27.85
CA ASN A 1091 -27.19 -13.00 27.81
C ASN A 1091 -28.56 -12.59 27.29
N VAL A 1092 -29.25 -13.54 26.64
CA VAL A 1092 -30.58 -13.34 26.06
C VAL A 1092 -31.44 -14.54 26.37
N VAL A 1093 -32.63 -14.31 26.92
CA VAL A 1093 -33.61 -15.36 27.21
C VAL A 1093 -34.92 -15.01 26.53
N VAL A 1094 -35.41 -15.91 25.68
CA VAL A 1094 -36.66 -15.72 24.93
C VAL A 1094 -37.73 -16.67 25.46
N LYS A 1095 -38.90 -16.11 25.78
CA LYS A 1095 -40.06 -16.85 26.28
C LYS A 1095 -41.25 -16.61 25.35
N PRO A 1096 -41.87 -17.66 24.77
CA PRO A 1096 -43.12 -17.51 24.03
C PRO A 1096 -44.26 -17.11 24.98
N LEU A 1097 -45.12 -16.20 24.54
CA LEU A 1097 -46.32 -15.74 25.23
C LEU A 1097 -47.59 -16.14 24.46
N SER A 1098 -48.76 -16.03 25.11
CA SER A 1098 -50.05 -16.24 24.45
C SER A 1098 -50.29 -15.22 23.33
N GLY A 1099 -50.95 -15.66 22.25
CA GLY A 1099 -51.26 -14.80 21.09
C GLY A 1099 -50.09 -14.56 20.12
N GLY A 1100 -49.07 -15.43 20.11
CA GLY A 1100 -47.97 -15.38 19.13
C GLY A 1100 -46.88 -14.33 19.43
N LYS A 1101 -46.89 -13.73 20.63
CA LYS A 1101 -45.88 -12.76 21.08
C LYS A 1101 -44.71 -13.45 21.77
N TYR A 1102 -43.57 -12.77 21.86
CA TYR A 1102 -42.37 -13.26 22.54
C TYR A 1102 -41.88 -12.22 23.53
N GLN A 1103 -41.59 -12.63 24.76
CA GLN A 1103 -40.83 -11.83 25.73
C GLN A 1103 -39.34 -12.13 25.55
N VAL A 1104 -38.55 -11.07 25.42
CA VAL A 1104 -37.10 -11.10 25.24
C VAL A 1104 -36.45 -10.40 26.44
N ASP A 1105 -35.84 -11.19 27.32
CA ASP A 1105 -35.08 -10.69 28.46
C ASP A 1105 -33.61 -10.55 28.02
N ILE A 1106 -33.10 -9.33 27.94
CA ILE A 1106 -31.72 -9.02 27.50
C ILE A 1106 -30.92 -8.52 28.70
N THR A 1107 -29.79 -9.16 28.97
CA THR A 1107 -28.76 -8.69 29.91
C THR A 1107 -27.55 -8.22 29.10
N PHE A 1108 -27.11 -6.99 29.35
CA PHE A 1108 -26.03 -6.36 28.59
C PHE A 1108 -25.19 -5.45 29.49
N ASN A 1109 -23.95 -5.24 29.09
CA ASN A 1109 -23.01 -4.35 29.75
C ASN A 1109 -22.76 -3.12 28.88
N VAL A 1110 -22.60 -1.98 29.53
CA VAL A 1110 -22.17 -0.73 28.90
C VAL A 1110 -21.08 -0.18 29.78
N SER A 1111 -19.93 0.11 29.20
CA SER A 1111 -18.90 0.91 29.84
C SER A 1111 -18.34 1.92 28.85
N LYS A 1112 -17.75 2.99 29.37
CA LYS A 1112 -17.06 3.98 28.55
C LYS A 1112 -15.81 4.48 29.25
N TYR A 1113 -14.83 4.94 28.48
CA TYR A 1113 -13.65 5.60 28.99
C TYR A 1113 -13.24 6.74 28.05
N LYS A 1114 -12.53 7.72 28.61
CA LYS A 1114 -11.90 8.78 27.82
C LYS A 1114 -10.45 8.41 27.57
N THR A 1115 -9.85 8.90 26.49
CA THR A 1115 -8.41 8.76 26.28
C THR A 1115 -7.69 10.11 26.34
N SER A 1116 -6.47 10.11 26.89
CA SER A 1116 -5.55 11.23 26.72
C SER A 1116 -5.11 11.33 25.25
N SER A 1117 -4.48 12.45 24.87
CA SER A 1117 -3.98 12.65 23.50
C SER A 1117 -2.89 11.64 23.10
N LYS A 1118 -2.22 11.01 24.10
CA LYS A 1118 -1.27 9.91 23.94
C LYS A 1118 -1.90 8.51 24.02
N GLY A 1119 -3.22 8.41 24.14
CA GLY A 1119 -3.96 7.14 24.14
C GLY A 1119 -4.04 6.42 25.48
N GLU A 1120 -3.81 7.11 26.61
CA GLU A 1120 -4.00 6.54 27.95
C GLU A 1120 -5.47 6.52 28.35
N GLN A 1121 -5.96 5.41 28.90
CA GLN A 1121 -7.37 5.24 29.29
C GLN A 1121 -7.67 5.91 30.64
N VAL A 1122 -8.73 6.73 30.68
CA VAL A 1122 -9.18 7.49 31.84
C VAL A 1122 -10.63 7.12 32.16
N TYR A 1123 -10.83 6.56 33.35
CA TYR A 1123 -12.14 6.09 33.86
C TYR A 1123 -12.73 6.98 34.97
N LYS A 1124 -12.03 8.05 35.35
CA LYS A 1124 -12.43 8.97 36.43
C LYS A 1124 -13.01 10.24 35.85
N ASP A 1125 -14.12 10.72 36.39
CA ASP A 1125 -14.62 12.07 36.08
C ASP A 1125 -13.79 13.16 36.76
N ALA A 1126 -14.16 14.43 36.51
CA ALA A 1126 -13.50 15.59 37.09
C ALA A 1126 -13.57 15.61 38.64
N GLN A 1127 -14.53 14.92 39.24
CA GLN A 1127 -14.71 14.76 40.68
C GLN A 1127 -14.00 13.50 41.21
N GLY A 1128 -13.27 12.76 40.36
CA GLY A 1128 -12.54 11.55 40.71
C GLY A 1128 -13.41 10.29 40.81
N LYS A 1129 -14.68 10.34 40.41
CA LYS A 1129 -15.63 9.22 40.48
C LYS A 1129 -15.42 8.26 39.31
N THR A 1130 -15.43 6.97 39.61
CA THR A 1130 -15.41 5.85 38.65
C THR A 1130 -16.49 4.85 39.02
N LEU A 1131 -17.17 4.29 38.02
CA LEU A 1131 -18.04 3.13 38.20
C LEU A 1131 -17.18 1.86 38.09
N THR A 1132 -17.35 0.94 39.03
CA THR A 1132 -16.68 -0.36 38.99
C THR A 1132 -17.71 -1.45 39.27
N THR A 1133 -17.67 -2.53 38.51
CA THR A 1133 -18.53 -3.70 38.72
C THR A 1133 -17.75 -4.97 38.36
N LYS A 1134 -17.92 -6.02 39.16
CA LYS A 1134 -17.39 -7.34 38.85
C LYS A 1134 -18.29 -8.05 37.85
N ILE A 1135 -17.74 -8.42 36.70
CA ILE A 1135 -18.42 -9.25 35.70
C ILE A 1135 -17.58 -10.52 35.55
N GLY A 1136 -18.11 -11.64 36.05
CA GLY A 1136 -17.34 -12.89 36.13
C GLY A 1136 -16.15 -12.76 37.07
N LYS A 1137 -14.92 -12.90 36.54
CA LYS A 1137 -13.66 -12.76 37.29
C LYS A 1137 -13.00 -11.39 37.11
N ASP A 1138 -13.53 -10.56 36.22
CA ASP A 1138 -12.90 -9.33 35.79
C ASP A 1138 -13.52 -8.11 36.47
N ASP A 1139 -12.66 -7.18 36.90
CA ASP A 1139 -13.06 -5.87 37.45
C ASP A 1139 -13.25 -4.89 36.28
N VAL A 1140 -14.50 -4.66 35.89
CA VAL A 1140 -14.84 -3.74 34.80
C VAL A 1140 -15.01 -2.33 35.37
N LYS A 1141 -14.31 -1.37 34.76
CA LYS A 1141 -14.36 0.05 35.14
C LYS A 1141 -15.04 0.84 34.03
N SER A 1142 -15.76 1.89 34.42
CA SER A 1142 -16.37 2.84 33.50
C SER A 1142 -16.25 4.25 34.04
N TYR A 1143 -16.02 5.21 33.15
CA TYR A 1143 -16.39 6.59 33.37
C TYR A 1143 -17.88 6.65 33.74
N PRO A 1144 -18.33 7.57 34.62
CA PRO A 1144 -19.73 7.69 34.99
C PRO A 1144 -20.68 7.70 33.78
N LEU A 1145 -21.71 6.86 33.86
CA LEU A 1145 -22.72 6.67 32.80
C LEU A 1145 -23.98 7.46 33.16
N LYS A 1146 -24.50 8.18 32.17
CA LYS A 1146 -25.85 8.77 32.10
C LYS A 1146 -26.23 8.87 30.62
N ASP A 1147 -26.05 7.76 29.92
CA ASP A 1147 -25.96 7.74 28.47
C ASP A 1147 -27.19 7.03 27.91
N TYR A 1148 -27.84 7.64 26.92
CA TYR A 1148 -28.85 6.95 26.13
C TYR A 1148 -28.17 6.00 25.15
N VAL A 1149 -28.44 4.71 25.28
CA VAL A 1149 -27.91 3.65 24.41
C VAL A 1149 -29.06 2.89 23.78
N GLU A 1150 -28.97 2.60 22.48
CA GLU A 1150 -29.98 1.84 21.77
C GLU A 1150 -29.96 0.36 22.17
N VAL A 1151 -31.14 -0.20 22.41
CA VAL A 1151 -31.33 -1.65 22.55
C VAL A 1151 -32.34 -2.12 21.51
N GLY A 1152 -31.88 -3.02 20.64
CA GLY A 1152 -32.63 -3.53 19.49
C GLY A 1152 -32.95 -5.02 19.59
N VAL A 1153 -34.09 -5.41 19.01
CA VAL A 1153 -34.51 -6.80 18.79
C VAL A 1153 -34.86 -6.96 17.32
N PHE A 1154 -34.27 -7.97 16.69
CA PHE A 1154 -34.37 -8.23 15.26
C PHE A 1154 -34.92 -9.63 15.03
N GLY A 1155 -35.84 -9.75 14.07
CA GLY A 1155 -36.39 -11.03 13.61
C GLY A 1155 -35.51 -11.65 12.52
N ALA A 1156 -35.96 -12.78 11.98
CA ALA A 1156 -35.33 -13.33 10.77
C ALA A 1156 -35.42 -12.29 9.64
N LYS A 1157 -34.35 -12.18 8.84
CA LYS A 1157 -34.30 -11.26 7.69
C LYS A 1157 -35.51 -11.48 6.79
N LYS A 1158 -36.11 -10.38 6.32
CA LYS A 1158 -37.28 -10.42 5.43
C LYS A 1158 -36.83 -10.26 3.99
N VAL A 1159 -37.34 -11.10 3.10
CA VAL A 1159 -37.09 -10.96 1.66
C VAL A 1159 -38.13 -10.00 1.08
N LYS A 1160 -37.71 -8.91 0.43
CA LYS A 1160 -38.59 -8.01 -0.33
C LYS A 1160 -38.04 -7.84 -1.74
N GLY A 1161 -38.77 -8.32 -2.75
CA GLY A 1161 -38.21 -8.46 -4.09
C GLY A 1161 -37.06 -9.49 -4.07
N LYS A 1162 -35.87 -9.11 -4.52
CA LYS A 1162 -34.68 -9.97 -4.54
C LYS A 1162 -33.78 -9.87 -3.31
N HIS A 1163 -34.00 -8.90 -2.42
CA HIS A 1163 -33.04 -8.62 -1.33
C HIS A 1163 -33.54 -9.06 0.04
N GLU A 1164 -32.60 -9.45 0.90
CA GLU A 1164 -32.83 -9.70 2.32
C GLU A 1164 -32.60 -8.42 3.14
N TYR A 1165 -33.62 -8.02 3.89
CA TYR A 1165 -33.61 -6.84 4.73
C TYR A 1165 -33.54 -7.23 6.21
N GLU A 1166 -32.82 -6.44 7.00
CA GLU A 1166 -32.92 -6.55 8.46
C GLU A 1166 -34.38 -6.32 8.90
N ASN A 1167 -34.90 -7.24 9.72
CA ASN A 1167 -36.25 -7.17 10.25
C ASN A 1167 -36.21 -6.59 11.67
N GLU A 1168 -36.14 -5.26 11.79
CA GLU A 1168 -36.19 -4.58 13.08
C GLU A 1168 -37.57 -4.77 13.71
N LEU A 1169 -37.66 -5.51 14.82
CA LEU A 1169 -38.90 -5.71 15.58
C LEU A 1169 -39.08 -4.66 16.66
N TYR A 1170 -37.97 -4.17 17.19
CA TYR A 1170 -37.91 -3.16 18.24
C TYR A 1170 -36.53 -2.49 18.23
N ASN A 1171 -36.50 -1.18 18.36
CA ASN A 1171 -35.26 -0.45 18.64
C ASN A 1171 -35.60 0.83 19.42
N LYS A 1172 -35.12 0.95 20.65
CA LYS A 1172 -35.31 2.14 21.49
C LYS A 1172 -34.07 2.47 22.29
N LYS A 1173 -33.89 3.77 22.56
CA LYS A 1173 -32.85 4.30 23.44
C LYS A 1173 -33.27 4.16 24.91
N TYR A 1174 -32.39 3.61 25.74
CA TYR A 1174 -32.55 3.50 27.18
C TYR A 1174 -31.49 4.34 27.89
N LEU A 1175 -31.86 5.05 28.95
CA LEU A 1175 -30.90 5.74 29.81
C LEU A 1175 -30.14 4.71 30.65
N ILE A 1176 -28.82 4.67 30.49
CA ILE A 1176 -27.91 3.76 31.18
C ILE A 1176 -27.10 4.54 32.21
N ASP A 1177 -27.21 4.15 33.48
CA ASP A 1177 -26.55 4.79 34.63
C ASP A 1177 -25.61 3.86 35.42
N LYS A 1178 -25.51 2.60 34.98
CA LYS A 1178 -24.71 1.54 35.59
C LYS A 1178 -24.14 0.62 34.52
N ILE A 1179 -23.11 -0.15 34.87
CA ILE A 1179 -22.40 -1.00 33.92
C ILE A 1179 -23.28 -2.18 33.45
N ASN A 1180 -23.86 -2.95 34.39
CA ASN A 1180 -24.70 -4.11 34.07
C ASN A 1180 -26.19 -3.75 34.06
N ASN A 1181 -26.85 -4.05 32.95
CA ASN A 1181 -28.23 -3.67 32.67
C ASN A 1181 -29.08 -4.87 32.24
N LYS A 1182 -30.38 -4.77 32.52
CA LYS A 1182 -31.37 -5.77 32.12
C LYS A 1182 -32.64 -5.10 31.65
N VAL A 1183 -33.15 -5.51 30.48
CA VAL A 1183 -34.43 -5.07 29.93
C VAL A 1183 -35.28 -6.26 29.50
N SER A 1184 -36.60 -6.11 29.58
CA SER A 1184 -37.58 -7.11 29.11
C SER A 1184 -38.46 -6.46 28.05
N ILE A 1185 -38.44 -7.00 26.83
CA ILE A 1185 -39.11 -6.42 25.66
C ILE A 1185 -40.10 -7.45 25.11
N ILE A 1186 -41.30 -7.00 24.72
CA ILE A 1186 -42.29 -7.86 24.06
C ILE A 1186 -42.34 -7.53 22.58
N VAL A 1187 -42.15 -8.54 21.73
CA VAL A 1187 -42.20 -8.43 20.26
C VAL A 1187 -43.27 -9.35 19.67
N ASN A 1188 -43.78 -8.99 18.50
CA ASN A 1188 -44.88 -9.71 17.82
C ASN A 1188 -44.39 -10.82 16.87
N GLU A 1189 -43.09 -10.94 16.65
CA GLU A 1189 -42.47 -11.97 15.80
C GLU A 1189 -41.35 -12.65 16.58
N LYS A 1190 -40.97 -13.87 16.16
CA LYS A 1190 -39.88 -14.61 16.81
C LYS A 1190 -38.56 -13.82 16.67
N PRO A 1191 -37.90 -13.45 17.79
CA PRO A 1191 -36.61 -12.78 17.74
C PRO A 1191 -35.54 -13.76 17.27
N PHE A 1192 -34.63 -13.27 16.43
CA PHE A 1192 -33.49 -13.99 15.90
C PHE A 1192 -32.18 -13.44 16.46
N GLU A 1193 -32.11 -12.14 16.72
CA GLU A 1193 -30.93 -11.46 17.22
C GLU A 1193 -31.33 -10.27 18.07
N VAL A 1194 -30.50 -9.91 19.04
CA VAL A 1194 -30.66 -8.68 19.83
C VAL A 1194 -29.35 -7.91 19.81
N GLY A 1195 -29.39 -6.62 20.14
CA GLY A 1195 -28.18 -5.83 20.29
C GLY A 1195 -28.29 -4.64 21.22
N VAL A 1196 -27.14 -4.19 21.70
CA VAL A 1196 -26.89 -2.91 22.36
C VAL A 1196 -26.01 -2.08 21.42
N ASP A 1197 -26.41 -0.84 21.12
CA ASP A 1197 -25.89 -0.07 19.97
C ASP A 1197 -25.79 -0.91 18.67
N PRO A 1198 -26.90 -1.51 18.21
CA PRO A 1198 -26.86 -2.52 17.14
C PRO A 1198 -26.43 -1.98 15.76
N TYR A 1199 -26.43 -0.65 15.61
CA TYR A 1199 -26.05 0.07 14.38
C TYR A 1199 -24.64 0.69 14.45
N ASN A 1200 -23.88 0.47 15.53
CA ASN A 1200 -22.52 1.01 15.74
C ASN A 1200 -22.47 2.55 15.68
N LYS A 1201 -23.43 3.22 16.32
CA LYS A 1201 -23.50 4.68 16.36
C LYS A 1201 -22.54 5.26 17.42
N LEU A 1202 -22.26 4.48 18.46
CA LEU A 1202 -21.28 4.83 19.48
C LEU A 1202 -19.90 4.29 19.06
N ILE A 1203 -18.86 5.00 19.48
CA ILE A 1203 -17.48 4.64 19.16
C ILE A 1203 -17.07 3.47 20.07
N ASP A 1204 -17.41 2.26 19.65
CA ASP A 1204 -17.12 1.03 20.38
C ASP A 1204 -15.79 0.40 19.94
N ARG A 1205 -14.93 -0.01 20.88
CA ARG A 1205 -13.65 -0.67 20.55
C ARG A 1205 -13.87 -2.09 19.99
N ASP A 1206 -14.94 -2.80 20.37
CA ASP A 1206 -15.29 -4.13 19.85
C ASP A 1206 -16.77 -4.23 19.46
N SER A 1207 -17.16 -3.56 18.38
CA SER A 1207 -18.53 -3.63 17.85
C SER A 1207 -19.07 -5.03 17.47
N ASN A 1208 -18.27 -6.10 17.53
CA ASN A 1208 -18.74 -7.44 17.14
C ASN A 1208 -19.60 -8.12 18.22
N ASP A 1209 -19.48 -7.71 19.49
CA ASP A 1209 -20.30 -8.26 20.58
C ASP A 1209 -21.46 -7.34 21.02
N ASN A 1210 -21.63 -6.21 20.32
CA ASN A 1210 -22.83 -5.38 20.34
C ASN A 1210 -24.10 -6.16 19.97
N ARG A 1211 -24.01 -7.22 19.16
CA ARG A 1211 -25.14 -8.06 18.76
C ARG A 1211 -24.92 -9.53 19.13
N LYS A 1212 -26.01 -10.21 19.46
CA LYS A 1212 -26.00 -11.63 19.82
C LYS A 1212 -27.21 -12.35 19.26
N LYS A 1213 -26.96 -13.45 18.56
CA LYS A 1213 -28.02 -14.35 18.08
C LYS A 1213 -28.74 -15.01 19.26
N VAL A 1214 -30.05 -15.13 19.12
CA VAL A 1214 -30.91 -15.85 20.06
C VAL A 1214 -30.81 -17.34 19.76
N ASN A 1215 -30.39 -18.13 20.74
CA ASN A 1215 -30.34 -19.59 20.64
C ASN A 1215 -31.68 -20.24 20.96
#